data_AF-A0A099S3C9-F1
#
_entry.id   AF-A0A099S3C9-F1
#
_cell.length_a   1.000
_cell.length_b   1.000
_cell.length_c   1.000
_cell.angle_alpha   90.00
_cell.angle_beta   90.00
_cell.angle_gamma   90.00
#
_symmetry.space_group_name_H-M   'P 1'
#
loop_
_entity.id
_entity.type
_entity.pdbx_description
1 polymer ?
#
loop_
_entity_poly.entity_id
_entity_poly.type
_entity_poly.pdbx_seq_one_letter_code
_entity_poly.pdbx_strand_id
1 'polypeptide(L)'
;MKVALTGNPNSGKTTLFNAITGKIEHVGNWAGVTVEKKEGDIKKNLNKTNVRITAVDLPGAYSMSPFTSEESITSSFVRNENPDVIINIVDATNLSRSLFFTTQLLELGIPVVVALNKSDLNKKKKTTIDVDRLSKALGCPVVETVSTKGSNNGLEKLISTVVGVKGKVQTAPFDGKGINMADRSSVEASDKKRYEFVKGIVSKVEAKQISSNSQTKQDAADRILAHKWLGIPIFAVIMWAVFSISQTHVGPFLADALVGWIDLFYVWAEGALGEGVSPVLSSILLDGIIGGVGAVVGFLPLIMVLFFLLALLEDCGYMARVAVVMDRFFKKVGLSGKSIIPMIISTGCGIPGVMATRTIKNQRQRRTTAMLTTFMPCGAKLPVIALFAGVFFNDAAWVGTTMYFTGIAIIIMGALIVVRITGEKHARSFFIMELPEYKFPSIKRAALEMISRGKAYIVKASTIILLSNVVVQIMQTFDWQFQVVAEGAESTSILASIASPFAVLLIPLGFGAWQLAAAAISGFIAKENVVGTLAVVYGITNFIDGEEFALIGDGASVASVMGLSSVVALAYLMFNLFTPPCFAAIGAMNSELESKKWLWGAIGFQFGMGYVVAFIIYQVGTVITTGSVGTGFIPGLIVVTGLISCVVYLVRKGDKRAEEKLALSA
;
A
#
# COMPACT_ATOMS: atom_id res chain seq x y z
N MET A 1 7.89 -29.32 27.73
CA MET A 1 7.84 -27.94 28.26
C MET A 1 7.59 -27.02 27.09
N LYS A 2 6.56 -26.19 27.15
CA LYS A 2 6.21 -25.24 26.08
C LYS A 2 6.64 -23.84 26.51
N VAL A 3 7.49 -23.21 25.70
CA VAL A 3 8.04 -21.88 25.98
C VAL A 3 7.57 -20.91 24.92
N ALA A 4 6.98 -19.81 25.36
CA ALA A 4 6.55 -18.74 24.46
C ALA A 4 7.66 -17.71 24.29
N LEU A 5 8.08 -17.45 23.05
CA LEU A 5 8.98 -16.34 22.74
C LEU A 5 8.16 -15.14 22.30
N THR A 6 8.31 -14.02 23.01
CA THR A 6 7.63 -12.77 22.67
C THR A 6 8.56 -11.58 22.87
N GLY A 7 8.18 -10.43 22.34
CA GLY A 7 8.94 -9.19 22.46
C GLY A 7 8.48 -8.17 21.43
N ASN A 8 9.07 -6.98 21.48
CA ASN A 8 8.73 -5.95 20.49
C ASN A 8 9.16 -6.37 19.07
N PRO A 9 8.48 -5.86 18.02
CA PRO A 9 9.02 -5.89 16.67
C PRO A 9 10.47 -5.38 16.63
N ASN A 10 11.29 -6.02 15.79
CA ASN A 10 12.72 -5.71 15.62
C ASN A 10 13.63 -5.92 16.86
N SER A 11 13.16 -6.53 17.96
CA SER A 11 14.02 -6.85 19.12
C SER A 11 15.04 -7.98 18.86
N GLY A 12 15.04 -8.56 17.66
CA GLY A 12 15.88 -9.71 17.29
C GLY A 12 15.22 -11.07 17.59
N LYS A 13 13.91 -11.11 17.82
CA LYS A 13 13.14 -12.32 18.12
C LYS A 13 13.34 -13.45 17.12
N THR A 14 13.14 -13.21 15.83
CA THR A 14 13.33 -14.24 14.79
C THR A 14 14.78 -14.73 14.72
N THR A 15 15.75 -13.84 14.91
CA THR A 15 17.17 -14.21 14.96
C THR A 15 17.48 -15.08 16.17
N LEU A 16 16.94 -14.75 17.34
CA LEU A 16 17.10 -15.54 18.57
C LEU A 16 16.41 -16.90 18.44
N PHE A 17 15.18 -16.95 17.92
CA PHE A 17 14.44 -18.18 17.66
C PHE A 17 15.26 -19.13 16.78
N ASN A 18 15.73 -18.64 15.62
CA ASN A 18 16.59 -19.43 14.72
C ASN A 18 17.91 -19.86 15.38
N ALA A 19 18.48 -19.04 16.25
CA ALA A 19 19.69 -19.39 16.96
C ALA A 19 19.47 -20.57 17.94
N ILE A 20 18.33 -20.62 18.63
CA ILE A 20 18.02 -21.65 19.63
C ILE A 20 17.39 -22.93 19.04
N THR A 21 16.64 -22.86 17.94
CA THR A 21 15.98 -24.02 17.30
C THR A 21 16.76 -24.53 16.07
N GLY A 22 17.50 -23.66 15.40
CA GLY A 22 18.26 -24.02 14.19
C GLY A 22 17.39 -23.99 12.95
N LYS A 23 16.69 -25.11 12.66
CA LYS A 23 15.76 -25.24 11.53
C LYS A 23 14.31 -25.21 12.02
N ILE A 24 13.43 -24.69 11.17
CA ILE A 24 12.00 -24.52 11.46
C ILE A 24 11.31 -25.88 11.28
N GLU A 25 10.70 -26.43 12.33
CA GLU A 25 10.07 -27.76 12.23
C GLU A 25 8.58 -27.72 11.87
N HIS A 26 7.89 -26.58 11.94
CA HIS A 26 6.57 -26.40 11.32
C HIS A 26 6.26 -24.92 11.04
N VAL A 27 5.76 -24.62 9.84
CA VAL A 27 5.14 -23.32 9.48
C VAL A 27 3.66 -23.58 9.22
N GLY A 28 2.82 -23.23 10.19
CA GLY A 28 1.36 -23.17 10.02
C GLY A 28 0.89 -21.71 10.05
N ASN A 29 -0.43 -21.50 10.06
CA ASN A 29 -1.02 -20.20 10.37
C ASN A 29 -1.70 -20.26 11.75
N TRP A 30 -1.67 -19.16 12.48
CA TRP A 30 -2.49 -19.01 13.68
C TRP A 30 -3.98 -19.12 13.33
N ALA A 31 -4.79 -19.73 14.19
CA ALA A 31 -6.20 -19.97 13.90
C ALA A 31 -6.95 -18.68 13.55
N GLY A 32 -7.59 -18.66 12.37
CA GLY A 32 -8.42 -17.53 11.91
C GLY A 32 -7.66 -16.31 11.36
N VAL A 33 -6.33 -16.38 11.20
CA VAL A 33 -5.50 -15.25 10.72
C VAL A 33 -4.37 -15.73 9.79
N THR A 34 -3.84 -14.84 8.95
CA THR A 34 -2.75 -15.12 7.99
C THR A 34 -1.34 -15.02 8.58
N VAL A 35 -1.23 -14.92 9.91
CA VAL A 35 0.06 -14.78 10.58
C VAL A 35 0.70 -16.16 10.74
N GLU A 36 1.95 -16.30 10.28
CA GLU A 36 2.72 -17.53 10.41
C GLU A 36 2.91 -17.92 11.89
N LYS A 37 2.60 -19.16 12.22
CA LYS A 37 2.91 -19.81 13.49
C LYS A 37 4.19 -20.63 13.31
N LYS A 38 5.24 -20.28 14.05
CA LYS A 38 6.53 -20.98 14.04
C LYS A 38 6.74 -21.70 15.35
N GLU A 39 6.98 -23.00 15.26
CA GLU A 39 7.31 -23.86 16.39
C GLU A 39 8.56 -24.67 16.06
N GLY A 40 9.37 -24.93 17.08
CA GLY A 40 10.57 -25.75 16.94
C GLY A 40 11.13 -26.17 18.28
N ASP A 41 11.74 -27.35 18.31
CA ASP A 41 12.42 -27.83 19.50
C ASP A 41 13.76 -27.12 19.69
N ILE A 42 14.11 -26.83 20.95
CA ILE A 42 15.40 -26.22 21.29
C ILE A 42 16.52 -27.24 21.02
N LYS A 43 17.61 -26.76 20.40
CA LYS A 43 18.78 -27.60 20.09
C LYS A 43 19.30 -28.33 21.34
N LYS A 44 19.64 -29.61 21.17
CA LYS A 44 20.19 -30.46 22.23
C LYS A 44 21.47 -29.91 22.86
N ASN A 45 22.28 -29.16 22.12
CA ASN A 45 23.50 -28.54 22.67
C ASN A 45 23.24 -27.37 23.64
N LEU A 46 22.07 -26.72 23.54
CA LEU A 46 21.65 -25.64 24.45
C LEU A 46 20.80 -26.18 25.60
N ASN A 47 20.12 -27.30 25.38
CA ASN A 47 19.30 -27.96 26.39
C ASN A 47 20.11 -29.06 27.10
N LYS A 48 20.74 -28.71 28.23
CA LYS A 48 21.45 -29.67 29.09
C LYS A 48 20.53 -30.56 29.95
N THR A 49 19.22 -30.51 29.72
CA THR A 49 18.24 -31.31 30.48
C THR A 49 17.57 -32.34 29.58
N ASN A 50 17.18 -33.48 30.16
CA ASN A 50 16.48 -34.56 29.44
C ASN A 50 15.00 -34.22 29.12
N VAL A 51 14.56 -32.97 29.31
CA VAL A 51 13.18 -32.55 29.05
C VAL A 51 13.07 -31.98 27.65
N ARG A 52 12.10 -32.42 26.84
CA ARG A 52 11.79 -31.80 25.55
C ARG A 52 11.23 -30.39 25.76
N ILE A 53 11.93 -29.38 25.22
CA ILE A 53 11.52 -27.98 25.27
C ILE A 53 11.15 -27.52 23.87
N THR A 54 9.87 -27.19 23.68
CA THR A 54 9.33 -26.70 22.41
C THR A 54 9.12 -25.19 22.52
N ALA A 55 9.79 -24.45 21.66
CA ALA A 55 9.70 -23.01 21.55
C ALA A 55 8.60 -22.62 20.54
N VAL A 56 7.71 -21.72 20.95
CA VAL A 56 6.66 -21.15 20.09
C VAL A 56 6.97 -19.67 19.88
N ASP A 57 7.13 -19.25 18.64
CA ASP A 57 7.38 -17.85 18.29
C ASP A 57 6.04 -17.08 18.22
N LEU A 58 5.82 -16.15 19.16
CA LEU A 58 4.65 -15.28 19.13
C LEU A 58 4.88 -14.07 18.22
N PRO A 59 3.85 -13.52 17.60
CA PRO A 59 3.96 -12.28 16.85
C PRO A 59 4.56 -11.15 17.70
N GLY A 60 5.40 -10.31 17.09
CA GLY A 60 6.00 -9.19 17.81
C GLY A 60 4.92 -8.18 18.22
N ALA A 61 4.84 -7.87 19.52
CA ALA A 61 3.81 -7.01 20.10
C ALA A 61 4.43 -5.85 20.89
N TYR A 62 3.78 -4.69 20.88
CA TYR A 62 4.17 -3.55 21.72
C TYR A 62 3.40 -3.50 23.03
N SER A 63 2.20 -4.07 23.03
CA SER A 63 1.33 -4.16 24.20
C SER A 63 0.55 -5.48 24.18
N MET A 64 -0.07 -5.82 25.30
CA MET A 64 -1.07 -6.89 25.40
C MET A 64 -2.47 -6.41 24.99
N SER A 65 -2.61 -5.16 24.56
CA SER A 65 -3.90 -4.59 24.16
C SER A 65 -4.27 -5.07 22.74
N PRO A 66 -5.51 -5.52 22.48
CA PRO A 66 -5.89 -6.18 21.24
C PRO A 66 -6.18 -5.21 20.08
N PHE A 67 -5.32 -4.20 19.86
CA PHE A 67 -5.53 -3.19 18.82
C PHE A 67 -5.00 -3.61 17.45
N THR A 68 -4.10 -4.58 17.41
CA THR A 68 -3.57 -5.19 16.19
C THR A 68 -3.77 -6.70 16.19
N SER A 69 -3.80 -7.30 15.01
CA SER A 69 -3.91 -8.76 14.85
C SER A 69 -2.78 -9.49 15.59
N GLU A 70 -1.57 -8.93 15.56
CA GLU A 70 -0.39 -9.46 16.26
C GLU A 70 -0.58 -9.46 17.79
N GLU A 71 -1.03 -8.34 18.37
CA GLU A 71 -1.28 -8.23 19.81
C GLU A 71 -2.43 -9.12 20.26
N SER A 72 -3.49 -9.24 19.44
CA SER A 72 -4.61 -10.14 19.72
C SER A 72 -4.18 -11.60 19.73
N ILE A 73 -3.30 -12.04 18.82
CA ILE A 73 -2.77 -13.42 18.79
C ILE A 73 -1.92 -13.67 20.04
N THR A 74 -1.01 -12.75 20.35
CA THR A 74 -0.14 -12.87 21.53
C THR A 74 -0.97 -12.94 22.81
N SER A 75 -2.00 -12.10 22.96
CA SER A 75 -2.91 -12.16 24.10
C SER A 75 -3.71 -13.47 24.15
N SER A 76 -4.33 -13.87 23.04
CA SER A 76 -5.14 -15.09 22.97
C SER A 76 -4.31 -16.35 23.22
N PHE A 77 -3.10 -16.44 22.68
CA PHE A 77 -2.22 -17.58 22.91
C PHE A 77 -1.84 -17.71 24.37
N VAL A 78 -1.40 -16.60 24.99
CA VAL A 78 -0.94 -16.65 26.38
C VAL A 78 -2.09 -17.01 27.33
N ARG A 79 -3.33 -16.60 27.02
CA ARG A 79 -4.53 -16.95 27.81
C ARG A 79 -5.05 -18.37 27.56
N ASN A 80 -4.97 -18.87 26.32
CA ASN A 80 -5.63 -20.13 25.94
C ASN A 80 -4.68 -21.34 25.97
N GLU A 81 -3.42 -21.16 25.56
CA GLU A 81 -2.44 -22.26 25.50
C GLU A 81 -1.59 -22.40 26.77
N ASN A 82 -1.67 -21.46 27.72
CA ASN A 82 -1.01 -21.48 29.04
C ASN A 82 0.45 -21.99 29.00
N PRO A 83 1.39 -21.24 28.39
CA PRO A 83 2.79 -21.66 28.30
C PRO A 83 3.43 -21.83 29.68
N ASP A 84 4.39 -22.76 29.81
CA ASP A 84 5.09 -23.02 31.08
C ASP A 84 5.96 -21.83 31.52
N VAL A 85 6.60 -21.16 30.54
CA VAL A 85 7.50 -20.01 30.73
C VAL A 85 7.44 -19.10 29.50
N ILE A 86 7.56 -17.80 29.72
CA ILE A 86 7.69 -16.78 28.66
C ILE A 86 9.15 -16.32 28.59
N ILE A 87 9.78 -16.43 27.41
CA ILE A 87 11.02 -15.72 27.10
C ILE A 87 10.63 -14.38 26.47
N ASN A 88 10.87 -13.31 27.20
CA ASN A 88 10.62 -11.96 26.72
C ASN A 88 11.92 -11.33 26.19
N ILE A 89 11.96 -11.03 24.89
CA ILE A 89 13.13 -10.53 24.20
C ILE A 89 13.09 -9.00 24.19
N VAL A 90 13.96 -8.41 25.00
CA VAL A 90 14.05 -6.98 25.27
C VAL A 90 15.22 -6.41 24.47
N ASP A 91 14.99 -5.37 23.68
CA ASP A 91 16.06 -4.69 22.96
C ASP A 91 16.85 -3.80 23.91
N ALA A 92 18.12 -4.13 24.15
CA ALA A 92 18.99 -3.37 25.03
C ALA A 92 19.13 -1.90 24.57
N THR A 93 19.06 -1.63 23.26
CA THR A 93 19.19 -0.27 22.71
C THR A 93 17.96 0.60 22.92
N ASN A 94 16.81 0.01 23.28
CA ASN A 94 15.55 0.72 23.50
C ASN A 94 14.79 0.16 24.73
N LEU A 95 15.48 0.19 25.87
CA LEU A 95 15.04 -0.48 27.09
C LEU A 95 13.66 -0.02 27.59
N SER A 96 13.39 1.30 27.60
CA SER A 96 12.12 1.85 28.12
C SER A 96 10.89 1.30 27.39
N ARG A 97 10.97 1.16 26.07
CA ARG A 97 9.85 0.65 25.27
C ARG A 97 9.62 -0.83 25.53
N SER A 98 10.69 -1.62 25.56
CA SER A 98 10.59 -3.06 25.79
C SER A 98 10.14 -3.41 27.20
N LEU A 99 10.54 -2.61 28.21
CA LEU A 99 10.09 -2.82 29.58
C LEU A 99 8.61 -2.50 29.78
N PHE A 100 8.01 -1.61 28.98
CA PHE A 100 6.55 -1.40 29.01
C PHE A 100 5.80 -2.71 28.75
N PHE A 101 6.13 -3.40 27.66
CA PHE A 101 5.54 -4.70 27.34
C PHE A 101 5.89 -5.77 28.39
N THR A 102 7.13 -5.75 28.91
CA THR A 102 7.60 -6.67 29.95
C THR A 102 6.73 -6.62 31.21
N THR A 103 6.36 -5.42 31.67
CA THR A 103 5.49 -5.28 32.86
C THR A 103 4.12 -5.91 32.65
N GLN A 104 3.56 -5.85 31.44
CA GLN A 104 2.27 -6.48 31.14
C GLN A 104 2.36 -8.01 31.11
N LEU A 105 3.48 -8.56 30.64
CA LEU A 105 3.70 -10.01 30.67
C LEU A 105 3.83 -10.56 32.10
N LEU A 106 4.50 -9.82 32.98
CA LEU A 106 4.66 -10.20 34.40
C LEU A 106 3.33 -10.23 35.16
N GLU A 107 2.35 -9.43 34.74
CA GLU A 107 0.99 -9.42 35.32
C GLU A 107 0.16 -10.68 35.01
N LEU A 108 0.58 -11.47 34.01
CA LEU A 108 -0.13 -12.69 33.61
C LEU A 108 0.06 -13.84 34.61
N GLY A 109 0.99 -13.71 35.56
CA GLY A 109 1.29 -14.75 36.54
C GLY A 109 2.03 -15.96 35.96
N ILE A 110 2.41 -15.91 34.67
CA ILE A 110 3.24 -16.91 34.02
C ILE A 110 4.71 -16.52 34.25
N PRO A 111 5.61 -17.47 34.59
CA PRO A 111 7.01 -17.13 34.82
C PRO A 111 7.67 -16.55 33.55
N VAL A 112 8.30 -15.39 33.68
CA VAL A 112 9.00 -14.67 32.61
C VAL A 112 10.52 -14.73 32.82
N VAL A 113 11.26 -14.90 31.73
CA VAL A 113 12.72 -14.69 31.68
C VAL A 113 13.03 -13.65 30.61
N VAL A 114 13.74 -12.59 30.99
CA VAL A 114 14.10 -11.51 30.07
C VAL A 114 15.41 -11.86 29.35
N ALA A 115 15.34 -11.98 28.03
CA ALA A 115 16.51 -12.03 27.16
C ALA A 115 16.86 -10.61 26.70
N LEU A 116 17.86 -9.99 27.35
CA LEU A 116 18.34 -8.66 27.02
C LEU A 116 19.24 -8.73 25.77
N ASN A 117 18.64 -8.57 24.59
CA ASN A 117 19.26 -8.81 23.29
C ASN A 117 19.92 -7.54 22.73
N LYS A 118 20.81 -7.71 21.74
CA LYS A 118 21.63 -6.63 21.14
C LYS A 118 22.54 -5.91 22.16
N SER A 119 22.96 -6.63 23.20
CA SER A 119 23.86 -6.10 24.24
C SER A 119 25.21 -5.61 23.68
N ASP A 120 25.64 -6.13 22.52
CA ASP A 120 26.82 -5.69 21.79
C ASP A 120 26.67 -4.27 21.18
N LEU A 121 25.47 -3.89 20.74
CA LEU A 121 25.20 -2.55 20.21
C LEU A 121 25.23 -1.49 21.31
N ASN A 122 24.74 -1.81 22.51
CA ASN A 122 24.85 -0.90 23.66
C ASN A 122 26.29 -0.64 24.06
N LYS A 123 27.12 -1.69 24.07
CA LYS A 123 28.56 -1.55 24.33
C LYS A 123 29.23 -0.65 23.29
N LYS A 124 28.87 -0.77 22.01
CA LYS A 124 29.33 0.15 20.94
C LYS A 124 28.86 1.60 21.14
N LYS A 125 27.64 1.80 21.67
CA LYS A 125 27.07 3.12 21.99
C LYS A 125 27.54 3.69 23.34
N LYS A 126 28.47 3.02 24.03
CA LYS A 126 28.95 3.39 25.39
C LYS A 126 27.81 3.51 26.42
N THR A 127 26.80 2.68 26.28
CA THR A 127 25.71 2.53 27.25
C THR A 127 25.89 1.21 28.00
N THR A 128 25.88 1.27 29.33
CA THR A 128 25.92 0.08 30.18
C THR A 128 24.58 -0.10 30.90
N ILE A 129 24.12 -1.35 30.96
CA ILE A 129 22.91 -1.73 31.71
C ILE A 129 23.34 -2.63 32.86
N ASP A 130 22.94 -2.25 34.08
CA ASP A 130 23.11 -3.08 35.27
C ASP A 130 22.04 -4.17 35.29
N VAL A 131 22.46 -5.37 34.86
CA VAL A 131 21.61 -6.55 34.71
C VAL A 131 21.04 -7.01 36.05
N ASP A 132 21.84 -6.96 37.12
CA ASP A 132 21.44 -7.44 38.44
C ASP A 132 20.41 -6.51 39.07
N ARG A 133 20.59 -5.20 38.94
CA ARG A 133 19.57 -4.22 39.37
C ARG A 133 18.30 -4.33 38.54
N LEU A 134 18.41 -4.55 37.23
CA LEU A 134 17.22 -4.73 36.38
C LEU A 134 16.45 -6.00 36.75
N SER A 135 17.14 -7.11 37.00
CA SER A 135 16.55 -8.36 37.47
C SER A 135 15.80 -8.18 38.79
N LYS A 136 16.41 -7.49 39.76
CA LYS A 136 15.77 -7.15 41.04
C LYS A 136 14.55 -6.23 40.89
N ALA A 137 14.64 -5.22 40.04
CA ALA A 137 13.57 -4.25 39.83
C ALA A 137 12.34 -4.86 39.12
N LEU A 138 12.55 -5.84 38.23
CA LEU A 138 11.48 -6.52 37.51
C LEU A 138 10.91 -7.72 38.27
N GLY A 139 11.64 -8.27 39.25
CA GLY A 139 11.24 -9.50 39.94
C GLY A 139 11.37 -10.77 39.08
N CYS A 140 12.13 -10.71 37.98
CA CYS A 140 12.34 -11.82 37.07
C CYS A 140 13.80 -11.90 36.58
N PRO A 141 14.34 -13.09 36.27
CA PRO A 141 15.71 -13.22 35.78
C PRO A 141 15.95 -12.52 34.45
N VAL A 142 17.09 -11.83 34.35
CA VAL A 142 17.54 -11.13 33.13
C VAL A 142 18.87 -11.75 32.68
N VAL A 143 18.95 -12.09 31.38
CA VAL A 143 20.14 -12.68 30.77
C VAL A 143 20.54 -11.85 29.54
N GLU A 144 21.79 -11.40 29.50
CA GLU A 144 22.35 -10.75 28.31
C GLU A 144 22.48 -11.76 27.17
N THR A 145 22.04 -11.37 25.97
CA THR A 145 22.13 -12.19 24.77
C THR A 145 22.62 -11.38 23.56
N VAL A 146 23.24 -12.08 22.61
CA VAL A 146 23.61 -11.56 21.29
C VAL A 146 23.30 -12.60 20.22
N SER A 147 22.13 -12.51 19.59
CA SER A 147 21.65 -13.56 18.67
C SER A 147 22.47 -13.74 17.40
N THR A 148 23.31 -12.76 17.02
CA THR A 148 24.11 -12.78 15.79
C THR A 148 25.51 -13.41 15.96
N LYS A 149 25.97 -13.64 17.20
CA LYS A 149 27.29 -14.21 17.48
C LYS A 149 27.26 -15.74 17.52
N GLY A 150 28.26 -16.37 16.90
CA GLY A 150 28.43 -17.83 16.90
C GLY A 150 28.85 -18.42 18.26
N SER A 151 29.58 -17.67 19.08
CA SER A 151 30.05 -18.08 20.43
C SER A 151 29.93 -16.92 21.44
N ASN A 152 29.92 -17.22 22.74
CA ASN A 152 29.69 -16.25 23.84
C ASN A 152 28.44 -15.37 23.64
N ASN A 153 27.33 -16.00 23.23
CA ASN A 153 26.08 -15.34 22.88
C ASN A 153 25.02 -15.32 24.00
N GLY A 154 25.31 -15.95 25.15
CA GLY A 154 24.41 -15.98 26.32
C GLY A 154 23.22 -16.94 26.21
N LEU A 155 23.06 -17.64 25.08
CA LEU A 155 21.88 -18.49 24.84
C LEU A 155 21.81 -19.71 25.77
N GLU A 156 22.94 -20.31 26.09
CA GLU A 156 23.00 -21.46 27.01
C GLU A 156 22.58 -21.07 28.44
N LYS A 157 23.03 -19.89 28.91
CA LYS A 157 22.60 -19.31 30.19
C LYS A 157 21.11 -18.98 30.18
N LEU A 158 20.58 -18.50 29.06
CA LEU A 158 19.16 -18.21 28.91
C LEU A 158 18.31 -19.48 29.07
N ILE A 159 18.64 -20.55 28.33
CA ILE A 159 17.84 -21.79 28.37
C ILE A 159 17.92 -22.48 29.73
N SER A 160 19.10 -22.54 30.36
CA SER A 160 19.23 -23.07 31.72
C SER A 160 18.43 -22.27 32.75
N THR A 161 18.37 -20.94 32.62
CA THR A 161 17.54 -20.07 33.48
C THR A 161 16.04 -20.34 33.25
N VAL A 162 15.61 -20.51 32.00
CA VAL A 162 14.21 -20.83 31.66
C VAL A 162 13.77 -22.13 32.33
N VAL A 163 14.59 -23.18 32.27
CA VAL A 163 14.29 -24.44 32.95
C VAL A 163 14.20 -24.26 34.48
N GLY A 164 15.10 -23.47 35.07
CA GLY A 164 15.15 -23.24 36.52
C GLY A 164 14.04 -22.34 37.08
N VAL A 165 13.28 -21.65 36.22
CA VAL A 165 12.18 -20.75 36.61
C VAL A 165 10.81 -21.41 36.45
N LYS A 166 10.75 -22.57 35.77
CA LYS A 166 9.52 -23.34 35.61
C LYS A 166 8.87 -23.61 36.98
N GLY A 167 7.59 -23.26 37.11
CA GLY A 167 6.81 -23.47 38.34
C GLY A 167 7.10 -22.50 39.49
N LYS A 168 7.98 -21.51 39.31
CA LYS A 168 8.19 -20.44 40.29
C LYS A 168 7.18 -19.32 40.10
N VAL A 169 6.64 -18.81 41.21
CA VAL A 169 5.78 -17.63 41.18
C VAL A 169 6.65 -16.38 41.13
N GLN A 170 6.37 -15.49 40.18
CA GLN A 170 6.97 -14.17 40.08
C GLN A 170 5.95 -13.11 40.46
N THR A 171 6.39 -12.11 41.22
CA THR A 171 5.52 -10.99 41.63
C THR A 171 5.65 -9.88 40.59
N ALA A 172 4.52 -9.45 40.03
CA ALA A 172 4.51 -8.36 39.07
C ALA A 172 4.97 -7.05 39.74
N PRO A 173 5.92 -6.31 39.14
CA PRO A 173 6.47 -5.10 39.74
C PRO A 173 5.54 -3.88 39.61
N PHE A 174 4.52 -3.99 38.76
CA PHE A 174 3.48 -2.98 38.54
C PHE A 174 2.12 -3.66 38.69
N ASP A 175 1.20 -3.06 39.45
CA ASP A 175 -0.16 -3.56 39.60
C ASP A 175 -1.11 -2.82 38.66
N GLY A 176 -1.48 -3.49 37.57
CA GLY A 176 -2.51 -3.04 36.63
C GLY A 176 -3.90 -3.65 36.88
N LYS A 177 -4.14 -4.34 38.00
CA LYS A 177 -5.41 -5.01 38.26
C LYS A 177 -6.54 -3.99 38.47
N GLY A 178 -7.74 -4.31 37.93
CA GLY A 178 -8.94 -3.49 38.09
C GLY A 178 -9.14 -2.36 37.08
N ILE A 179 -8.31 -2.30 36.02
CA ILE A 179 -8.50 -1.32 34.93
C ILE A 179 -9.66 -1.78 34.05
N ASN A 180 -10.65 -0.90 33.89
CA ASN A 180 -11.69 -1.10 32.90
C ASN A 180 -11.11 -0.88 31.49
N MET A 181 -10.77 -1.97 30.79
CA MET A 181 -10.23 -1.94 29.43
C MET A 181 -11.18 -1.28 28.41
N ALA A 182 -12.45 -1.08 28.76
CA ALA A 182 -13.43 -0.39 27.93
C ALA A 182 -13.46 1.13 28.13
N ASP A 183 -13.03 1.63 29.29
CA ASP A 183 -12.87 3.07 29.52
C ASP A 183 -11.49 3.53 29.07
N ARG A 184 -11.46 4.19 27.92
CA ARG A 184 -10.27 4.76 27.31
C ARG A 184 -9.49 5.69 28.25
N SER A 185 -10.19 6.50 29.06
CA SER A 185 -9.52 7.44 29.96
C SER A 185 -8.76 6.72 31.07
N SER A 186 -9.33 5.61 31.56
CA SER A 186 -8.67 4.73 32.53
C SER A 186 -7.46 3.99 31.95
N VAL A 187 -7.54 3.52 30.70
CA VAL A 187 -6.42 2.86 30.00
C VAL A 187 -5.29 3.85 29.74
N GLU A 188 -5.60 5.05 29.22
CA GLU A 188 -4.59 6.10 28.97
C GLU A 188 -3.92 6.55 30.29
N ALA A 189 -4.67 6.65 31.38
CA ALA A 189 -4.13 6.99 32.70
C ALA A 189 -3.22 5.88 33.26
N SER A 190 -3.61 4.61 33.11
CA SER A 190 -2.77 3.47 33.50
C SER A 190 -1.49 3.41 32.68
N ASP A 191 -1.59 3.54 31.36
CA ASP A 191 -0.43 3.51 30.47
C ASP A 191 0.56 4.62 30.84
N LYS A 192 0.06 5.82 31.17
CA LYS A 192 0.91 6.92 31.64
C LYS A 192 1.64 6.55 32.94
N LYS A 193 0.93 5.99 33.94
CA LYS A 193 1.55 5.52 35.20
C LYS A 193 2.61 4.44 34.95
N ARG A 194 2.32 3.49 34.05
CA ARG A 194 3.24 2.42 33.65
C ARG A 194 4.48 2.99 32.96
N TYR A 195 4.32 3.97 32.07
CA TYR A 195 5.42 4.68 31.43
C TYR A 195 6.32 5.38 32.46
N GLU A 196 5.73 6.07 33.45
CA GLU A 196 6.48 6.72 34.53
C GLU A 196 7.24 5.70 35.39
N PHE A 197 6.60 4.58 35.74
CA PHE A 197 7.22 3.47 36.46
C PHE A 197 8.43 2.90 35.71
N VAL A 198 8.26 2.57 34.43
CA VAL A 198 9.33 2.03 33.58
C VAL A 198 10.46 3.04 33.42
N LYS A 199 10.15 4.32 33.24
CA LYS A 199 11.17 5.40 33.18
C LYS A 199 11.97 5.46 34.47
N GLY A 200 11.32 5.27 35.62
CA GLY A 200 11.97 5.14 36.92
C GLY A 200 12.96 3.97 36.99
N ILE A 201 12.56 2.77 36.54
CA ILE A 201 13.47 1.61 36.47
C ILE A 201 14.67 1.91 35.58
N VAL A 202 14.42 2.37 34.35
CA VAL A 202 15.46 2.61 33.34
C VAL A 202 16.51 3.61 33.86
N SER A 203 16.08 4.70 34.51
CA SER A 203 17.00 5.69 35.08
C SER A 203 17.95 5.14 36.15
N LYS A 204 17.57 4.05 36.85
CA LYS A 204 18.37 3.43 37.92
C LYS A 204 19.34 2.35 37.41
N VAL A 205 19.03 1.74 36.26
CA VAL A 205 19.77 0.59 35.70
C VAL A 205 20.63 0.96 34.49
N GLU A 206 20.30 2.04 33.79
CA GLU A 206 20.97 2.45 32.56
C GLU A 206 21.94 3.59 32.84
N ALA A 207 23.24 3.34 32.66
CA ALA A 207 24.26 4.36 32.71
C ALA A 207 24.67 4.74 31.28
N LYS A 208 24.28 5.96 30.84
CA LYS A 208 24.63 6.50 29.53
C LYS A 208 25.84 7.43 29.65
N GLN A 209 26.91 7.16 28.92
CA GLN A 209 28.00 8.14 28.75
C GLN A 209 27.65 9.29 27.80
N ILE A 210 26.68 9.07 26.89
CA ILE A 210 26.19 10.08 25.96
C ILE A 210 24.81 10.53 26.45
N SER A 211 24.68 11.80 26.84
CA SER A 211 23.40 12.32 27.32
C SER A 211 22.36 12.24 26.20
N SER A 212 21.14 11.79 26.51
CA SER A 212 19.99 11.90 25.59
C SER A 212 19.57 13.37 25.33
N ASN A 213 20.23 14.33 25.98
CA ASN A 213 20.02 15.77 25.80
C ASN A 213 20.96 16.38 24.76
N SER A 214 22.02 15.68 24.33
CA SER A 214 22.91 16.18 23.28
C SER A 214 22.30 15.90 21.92
N GLN A 215 21.97 16.96 21.19
CA GLN A 215 21.41 16.85 19.85
C GLN A 215 22.41 16.17 18.91
N THR A 216 21.98 15.09 18.27
CA THR A 216 22.75 14.45 17.21
C THR A 216 22.55 15.19 15.88
N LYS A 217 23.45 14.98 14.91
CA LYS A 217 23.25 15.48 13.53
C LYS A 217 21.93 14.97 12.91
N GLN A 218 21.47 13.79 13.34
CA GLN A 218 20.20 13.22 12.93
C GLN A 218 19.01 14.01 13.51
N ASP A 219 19.08 14.39 14.80
CA ASP A 219 18.03 15.22 15.43
C ASP A 219 17.92 16.61 14.78
N ALA A 220 19.04 17.18 14.35
CA ALA A 220 19.06 18.44 13.60
C ALA A 220 18.38 18.30 12.23
N ALA A 221 18.65 17.21 11.51
CA ALA A 221 17.98 16.91 10.24
C ALA A 221 16.48 16.66 10.42
N ASP A 222 16.09 15.88 11.43
CA ASP A 222 14.68 15.58 11.74
C ASP A 222 13.91 16.85 12.13
N ARG A 223 14.55 17.85 12.77
CA ARG A 223 13.91 19.14 13.06
C ARG A 223 13.40 19.85 11.81
N ILE A 224 14.10 19.67 10.68
CA ILE A 224 13.75 20.27 9.39
C ILE A 224 12.82 19.32 8.61
N LEU A 225 13.26 18.08 8.41
CA LEU A 225 12.59 17.08 7.58
C LEU A 225 11.28 16.58 8.17
N ALA A 226 11.20 16.40 9.49
CA ALA A 226 9.99 16.03 10.20
C ALA A 226 9.25 17.25 10.78
N HIS A 227 9.61 18.47 10.37
CA HIS A 227 8.96 19.69 10.86
C HIS A 227 7.47 19.69 10.53
N LYS A 228 6.69 20.37 11.37
CA LYS A 228 5.24 20.42 11.18
C LYS A 228 4.81 21.11 9.88
N TRP A 229 5.46 22.19 9.49
CA TRP A 229 5.09 22.93 8.29
C TRP A 229 6.08 22.74 7.15
N LEU A 230 7.37 22.56 7.46
CA LEU A 230 8.42 22.44 6.43
C LEU A 230 8.54 21.02 5.87
N GLY A 231 8.11 19.99 6.63
CA GLY A 231 8.18 18.61 6.16
C GLY A 231 7.35 18.35 4.90
N ILE A 232 6.20 19.02 4.73
CA ILE A 232 5.32 18.81 3.55
C ILE A 232 5.91 19.45 2.29
N PRO A 233 6.34 20.74 2.28
CA PRO A 233 7.03 21.32 1.13
C PRO A 233 8.32 20.57 0.76
N ILE A 234 9.15 20.19 1.75
CA ILE A 234 10.37 19.43 1.47
C ILE A 234 10.03 18.09 0.84
N PHE A 235 9.00 17.42 1.36
CA PHE A 235 8.51 16.19 0.78
C PHE A 235 8.01 16.38 -0.66
N ALA A 236 7.27 17.45 -0.94
CA ALA A 236 6.81 17.77 -2.29
C ALA A 236 7.99 18.02 -3.26
N VAL A 237 9.03 18.75 -2.83
CA VAL A 237 10.23 19.00 -3.64
C VAL A 237 11.00 17.70 -3.91
N ILE A 238 11.20 16.86 -2.90
CA ILE A 238 11.88 15.56 -3.08
C ILE A 238 11.08 14.66 -4.03
N MET A 239 9.75 14.61 -3.89
CA MET A 239 8.93 13.80 -4.79
C MET A 239 8.91 14.37 -6.20
N TRP A 240 8.86 15.70 -6.36
CA TRP A 240 9.00 16.34 -7.67
C TRP A 240 10.32 15.95 -8.33
N ALA A 241 11.44 15.96 -7.59
CA ALA A 241 12.74 15.52 -8.11
C ALA A 241 12.71 14.04 -8.51
N VAL A 242 12.13 13.16 -7.68
CA VAL A 242 11.98 11.72 -8.00
C VAL A 242 11.19 11.53 -9.29
N PHE A 243 10.02 12.17 -9.41
CA PHE A 243 9.18 12.04 -10.60
C PHE A 243 9.84 12.68 -11.82
N SER A 244 10.45 13.86 -11.70
CA SER A 244 11.16 14.52 -12.80
C SER A 244 12.29 13.64 -13.34
N ILE A 245 13.10 13.03 -12.45
CA ILE A 245 14.16 12.11 -12.87
C ILE A 245 13.57 10.87 -13.53
N SER A 246 12.53 10.26 -12.94
CA SER A 246 11.99 8.99 -13.43
C SER A 246 11.05 9.07 -14.63
N GLN A 247 10.29 10.16 -14.79
CA GLN A 247 9.21 10.27 -15.78
C GLN A 247 9.51 11.29 -16.89
N THR A 248 10.40 12.26 -16.64
CA THR A 248 10.68 13.34 -17.61
C THR A 248 12.08 13.25 -18.20
N HIS A 249 13.05 12.70 -17.48
CA HIS A 249 14.45 12.70 -17.90
C HIS A 249 14.99 11.29 -18.16
N VAL A 250 15.34 10.56 -17.09
CA VAL A 250 16.10 9.30 -17.20
C VAL A 250 15.21 8.15 -17.66
N GLY A 251 13.95 8.11 -17.22
CA GLY A 251 13.02 7.06 -17.63
C GLY A 251 12.72 7.07 -19.13
N PRO A 252 12.24 8.20 -19.70
CA PRO A 252 12.01 8.33 -21.14
C PRO A 252 13.28 8.04 -21.95
N PHE A 253 14.42 8.62 -21.59
CA PHE A 253 15.69 8.34 -22.27
C PHE A 253 16.01 6.83 -22.39
N LEU A 254 15.74 6.06 -21.33
CA LEU A 254 15.92 4.60 -21.35
C LEU A 254 14.80 3.86 -22.09
N ALA A 255 13.57 4.40 -22.07
CA ALA A 255 12.43 3.85 -22.79
C ALA A 255 12.62 4.00 -24.30
N ASP A 256 12.93 5.20 -24.78
CA ASP A 256 13.13 5.50 -26.20
C ASP A 256 14.23 4.61 -26.79
N ALA A 257 15.29 4.36 -26.03
CA ALA A 257 16.36 3.45 -26.43
C ALA A 257 15.88 1.99 -26.57
N LEU A 258 14.99 1.51 -25.70
CA LEU A 258 14.43 0.15 -25.79
C LEU A 258 13.34 0.02 -26.84
N VAL A 259 12.47 1.03 -26.95
CA VAL A 259 11.40 1.09 -27.96
C VAL A 259 12.02 1.13 -29.35
N GLY A 260 13.05 1.95 -29.57
CA GLY A 260 13.77 1.98 -30.85
C GLY A 260 14.36 0.62 -31.27
N TRP A 261 14.71 -0.27 -30.32
CA TRP A 261 15.11 -1.65 -30.67
C TRP A 261 13.93 -2.53 -31.08
N ILE A 262 12.76 -2.29 -30.51
CA ILE A 262 11.52 -2.97 -30.87
C ILE A 262 11.04 -2.49 -32.24
N ASP A 263 11.18 -1.21 -32.56
CA ASP A 263 10.76 -0.69 -33.87
C ASP A 263 11.64 -1.23 -34.99
N LEU A 264 12.96 -1.35 -34.74
CA LEU A 264 13.86 -2.07 -35.66
C LEU A 264 13.44 -3.52 -35.87
N PHE A 265 12.98 -4.18 -34.80
CA PHE A 265 12.45 -5.55 -34.89
C PHE A 265 11.10 -5.59 -35.62
N TYR A 266 10.25 -4.58 -35.44
CA TYR A 266 8.97 -4.43 -36.13
C TYR A 266 9.18 -4.35 -37.64
N VAL A 267 10.04 -3.43 -38.10
CA VAL A 267 10.37 -3.27 -39.53
C VAL A 267 10.98 -4.55 -40.11
N TRP A 268 11.84 -5.23 -39.36
CA TRP A 268 12.38 -6.52 -39.77
C TRP A 268 11.29 -7.60 -39.90
N ALA A 269 10.35 -7.65 -38.94
CA ALA A 269 9.26 -8.62 -38.95
C ALA A 269 8.28 -8.36 -40.11
N GLU A 270 7.95 -7.10 -40.37
CA GLU A 270 7.12 -6.66 -41.49
C GLU A 270 7.75 -7.07 -42.83
N GLY A 271 9.05 -6.79 -43.01
CA GLY A 271 9.79 -7.21 -44.21
C GLY A 271 9.90 -8.74 -44.37
N ALA A 272 9.94 -9.49 -43.26
CA ALA A 272 10.01 -10.95 -43.28
C ALA A 272 8.66 -11.64 -43.55
N LEU A 273 7.53 -11.01 -43.18
CA LEU A 273 6.18 -11.51 -43.45
C LEU A 273 5.88 -11.50 -44.96
N GLY A 274 6.36 -10.49 -45.69
CA GLY A 274 6.19 -10.35 -47.13
C GLY A 274 4.73 -10.07 -47.57
N GLU A 275 4.53 -9.71 -48.84
CA GLU A 275 3.21 -9.31 -49.37
C GLU A 275 2.18 -10.45 -49.49
N GLY A 276 2.59 -11.71 -49.25
CA GLY A 276 1.75 -12.90 -49.40
C GLY A 276 0.95 -13.31 -48.15
N VAL A 277 1.14 -12.65 -47.01
CA VAL A 277 0.47 -12.97 -45.75
C VAL A 277 -0.88 -12.27 -45.68
N SER A 278 -1.89 -12.94 -45.09
CA SER A 278 -3.21 -12.33 -44.96
C SER A 278 -3.13 -11.03 -44.14
N PRO A 279 -3.82 -9.95 -44.55
CA PRO A 279 -3.82 -8.67 -43.82
C PRO A 279 -4.21 -8.82 -42.34
N VAL A 280 -5.10 -9.79 -42.08
CA VAL A 280 -5.51 -10.20 -40.73
C VAL A 280 -4.33 -10.68 -39.90
N LEU A 281 -3.54 -11.63 -40.41
CA LEU A 281 -2.42 -12.19 -39.66
C LEU A 281 -1.33 -11.13 -39.46
N SER A 282 -1.10 -10.27 -40.45
CA SER A 282 -0.17 -9.14 -40.33
C SER A 282 -0.58 -8.20 -39.18
N SER A 283 -1.84 -7.74 -39.16
CA SER A 283 -2.33 -6.82 -38.11
C SER A 283 -2.29 -7.40 -36.69
N ILE A 284 -2.58 -8.70 -36.53
CA ILE A 284 -2.54 -9.34 -35.20
C ILE A 284 -1.09 -9.50 -34.73
N LEU A 285 -0.18 -9.86 -35.63
CA LEU A 285 1.19 -10.22 -35.28
C LEU A 285 2.06 -8.97 -35.11
N LEU A 286 1.93 -8.00 -36.02
CA LEU A 286 2.63 -6.71 -35.95
C LEU A 286 2.00 -5.81 -34.90
N ASP A 287 0.76 -5.35 -35.07
CA ASP A 287 0.15 -4.36 -34.16
C ASP A 287 -0.29 -4.99 -32.83
N GLY A 288 -0.92 -6.17 -32.89
CA GLY A 288 -1.46 -6.84 -31.70
C GLY A 288 -0.37 -7.34 -30.75
N ILE A 289 0.60 -8.10 -31.28
CA ILE A 289 1.66 -8.75 -30.48
C ILE A 289 2.90 -7.86 -30.37
N ILE A 290 3.55 -7.47 -31.47
CA ILE A 290 4.80 -6.70 -31.40
C ILE A 290 4.53 -5.30 -30.83
N GLY A 291 3.51 -4.59 -31.32
CA GLY A 291 3.07 -3.30 -30.77
C GLY A 291 2.65 -3.42 -29.30
N GLY A 292 1.94 -4.48 -28.94
CA GLY A 292 1.60 -4.78 -27.54
C GLY A 292 2.82 -5.00 -26.64
N VAL A 293 3.87 -5.67 -27.13
CA VAL A 293 5.15 -5.81 -26.41
C VAL A 293 5.87 -4.46 -26.32
N GLY A 294 5.87 -3.67 -27.40
CA GLY A 294 6.41 -2.30 -27.46
C GLY A 294 5.86 -1.43 -26.34
N ALA A 295 4.53 -1.36 -26.22
CA ALA A 295 3.86 -0.59 -25.17
C ALA A 295 4.28 -1.02 -23.75
N VAL A 296 4.38 -2.33 -23.49
CA VAL A 296 4.75 -2.84 -22.16
C VAL A 296 6.23 -2.56 -21.84
N VAL A 297 7.11 -2.70 -22.83
CA VAL A 297 8.55 -2.47 -22.66
C VAL A 297 8.86 -0.98 -22.57
N GLY A 298 8.16 -0.11 -23.30
CA GLY A 298 8.31 1.35 -23.21
C GLY A 298 8.03 1.88 -21.81
N PHE A 299 7.02 1.36 -21.11
CA PHE A 299 6.74 1.77 -19.72
C PHE A 299 7.69 1.22 -18.67
N LEU A 300 8.43 0.14 -18.97
CA LEU A 300 9.23 -0.58 -17.98
C LEU A 300 10.37 0.28 -17.39
N PRO A 301 11.19 1.01 -18.18
CA PRO A 301 12.27 1.83 -17.64
C PRO A 301 11.81 2.94 -16.70
N LEU A 302 10.70 3.62 -17.02
CA LEU A 302 10.15 4.70 -16.20
C LEU A 302 9.82 4.17 -14.80
N ILE A 303 9.18 3.00 -14.73
CA ILE A 303 8.81 2.34 -13.48
C ILE A 303 10.06 1.84 -12.73
N MET A 304 11.06 1.30 -13.44
CA MET A 304 12.30 0.81 -12.83
C MET A 304 13.10 1.94 -12.18
N VAL A 305 13.31 3.06 -12.89
CA VAL A 305 13.99 4.24 -12.33
C VAL A 305 13.24 4.77 -11.12
N LEU A 306 11.90 4.84 -11.19
CA LEU A 306 11.07 5.25 -10.06
C LEU A 306 11.27 4.33 -8.84
N PHE A 307 11.24 3.00 -9.02
CA PHE A 307 11.47 2.06 -7.91
C PHE A 307 12.87 2.14 -7.33
N PHE A 308 13.87 2.36 -8.18
CA PHE A 308 15.24 2.57 -7.72
C PHE A 308 15.33 3.79 -6.79
N LEU A 309 14.77 4.93 -7.20
CA LEU A 309 14.77 6.15 -6.40
C LEU A 309 13.95 6.00 -5.11
N LEU A 310 12.79 5.34 -5.17
CA LEU A 310 11.98 5.06 -3.99
C LEU A 310 12.70 4.13 -3.01
N ALA A 311 13.41 3.10 -3.50
CA ALA A 311 14.20 2.21 -2.67
C ALA A 311 15.36 2.95 -1.98
N LEU A 312 16.00 3.91 -2.65
CA LEU A 312 17.02 4.77 -2.02
C LEU A 312 16.41 5.62 -0.88
N LEU A 313 15.22 6.18 -1.07
CA LEU A 313 14.52 6.96 -0.04
C LEU A 313 14.03 6.09 1.14
N GLU A 314 13.69 4.84 0.88
CA GLU A 314 13.33 3.87 1.91
C GLU A 314 14.56 3.45 2.73
N ASP A 315 15.67 3.11 2.08
CA ASP A 315 16.92 2.69 2.70
C ASP A 315 17.59 3.79 3.53
N CYS A 316 17.47 5.06 3.10
CA CYS A 316 18.02 6.18 3.87
C CYS A 316 17.19 6.54 5.11
N GLY A 317 16.00 5.95 5.24
CA GLY A 317 15.07 6.15 6.35
C GLY A 317 14.16 7.38 6.20
N TYR A 318 14.18 8.06 5.05
CA TYR A 318 13.35 9.25 4.81
C TYR A 318 11.85 8.92 4.82
N MET A 319 11.44 7.79 4.25
CA MET A 319 10.03 7.36 4.20
C MET A 319 9.37 7.26 5.58
N ALA A 320 10.13 6.89 6.62
CA ALA A 320 9.62 6.84 7.99
C ALA A 320 9.28 8.24 8.54
N ARG A 321 10.07 9.27 8.20
CA ARG A 321 9.80 10.65 8.62
C ARG A 321 8.58 11.22 7.90
N VAL A 322 8.47 10.95 6.60
CA VAL A 322 7.29 11.33 5.81
C VAL A 322 6.02 10.76 6.44
N ALA A 323 6.03 9.48 6.82
CA ALA A 323 4.90 8.86 7.50
C ALA A 323 4.55 9.57 8.83
N VAL A 324 5.55 9.98 9.62
CA VAL A 324 5.31 10.75 10.86
C VAL A 324 4.73 12.14 10.56
N VAL A 325 5.23 12.84 9.54
CA VAL A 325 4.69 14.14 9.13
C VAL A 325 3.22 14.00 8.71
N MET A 326 2.91 12.94 7.97
CA MET A 326 1.59 12.70 7.41
C MET A 326 0.59 12.10 8.41
N ASP A 327 1.05 11.44 9.47
CA ASP A 327 0.20 10.81 10.48
C ASP A 327 -0.83 11.78 11.06
N ARG A 328 -0.47 13.05 11.27
CA ARG A 328 -1.39 14.06 11.81
C ARG A 328 -2.61 14.34 10.92
N PHE A 329 -2.48 14.17 9.61
CA PHE A 329 -3.55 14.40 8.64
C PHE A 329 -4.34 13.12 8.44
N PHE A 330 -3.64 12.01 8.22
CA PHE A 330 -4.24 10.71 7.94
C PHE A 330 -5.00 10.15 9.15
N LYS A 331 -4.52 10.41 10.37
CA LYS A 331 -5.21 10.00 11.59
C LYS A 331 -6.57 10.67 11.75
N LYS A 332 -6.78 11.89 11.23
CA LYS A 332 -8.09 12.57 11.26
C LYS A 332 -9.13 11.86 10.39
N VAL A 333 -8.68 11.21 9.31
CA VAL A 333 -9.52 10.43 8.39
C VAL A 333 -9.47 8.93 8.69
N GLY A 334 -8.95 8.53 9.86
CA GLY A 334 -8.92 7.14 10.31
C GLY A 334 -7.91 6.24 9.59
N LEU A 335 -6.88 6.80 8.98
CA LEU A 335 -5.76 6.09 8.34
C LEU A 335 -4.45 6.27 9.13
N SER A 336 -3.45 5.43 8.87
CA SER A 336 -2.10 5.59 9.42
C SER A 336 -1.31 6.58 8.56
N GLY A 337 -0.36 7.30 9.16
CA GLY A 337 0.65 8.05 8.40
C GLY A 337 1.38 7.20 7.35
N LYS A 338 1.50 5.87 7.54
CA LYS A 338 2.06 4.95 6.53
C LYS A 338 1.22 4.85 5.25
N SER A 339 -0.06 5.19 5.29
CA SER A 339 -0.95 5.14 4.12
C SER A 339 -0.51 6.08 3.00
N ILE A 340 0.30 7.10 3.30
CA ILE A 340 0.85 7.98 2.27
C ILE A 340 1.82 7.24 1.34
N ILE A 341 2.58 6.25 1.85
CA ILE A 341 3.60 5.53 1.08
C ILE A 341 2.95 4.83 -0.13
N PRO A 342 1.90 3.99 0.04
CA PRO A 342 1.11 3.46 -1.08
C PRO A 342 0.62 4.51 -2.07
N MET A 343 0.07 5.62 -1.57
CA MET A 343 -0.56 6.65 -2.41
C MET A 343 0.44 7.34 -3.32
N ILE A 344 1.64 7.63 -2.81
CA ILE A 344 2.74 8.20 -3.59
C ILE A 344 3.24 7.19 -4.61
N ILE A 345 3.47 5.94 -4.21
CA ILE A 345 3.95 4.92 -5.14
C ILE A 345 2.91 4.69 -6.25
N SER A 346 1.62 4.84 -5.93
CA SER A 346 0.52 4.72 -6.89
C SER A 346 0.49 5.81 -7.97
N THR A 347 1.08 6.99 -7.75
CA THR A 347 1.18 8.00 -8.82
C THR A 347 2.17 7.60 -9.91
N GLY A 348 3.09 6.68 -9.61
CA GLY A 348 3.84 5.97 -10.64
C GLY A 348 2.99 4.88 -11.28
N CYS A 349 2.66 3.85 -10.50
CA CYS A 349 1.85 2.72 -10.95
C CYS A 349 0.97 2.20 -9.82
N GLY A 350 -0.31 1.92 -10.11
CA GLY A 350 -1.27 1.42 -9.12
C GLY A 350 -0.90 0.06 -8.53
N ILE A 351 -0.26 -0.83 -9.30
CA ILE A 351 0.12 -2.19 -8.87
C ILE A 351 1.07 -2.17 -7.66
N PRO A 352 2.28 -1.59 -7.74
CA PRO A 352 3.19 -1.50 -6.60
C PRO A 352 2.65 -0.60 -5.49
N GLY A 353 1.84 0.41 -5.81
CA GLY A 353 1.19 1.27 -4.82
C GLY A 353 0.28 0.45 -3.91
N VAL A 354 -0.60 -0.37 -4.50
CA VAL A 354 -1.45 -1.30 -3.76
C VAL A 354 -0.63 -2.31 -2.94
N MET A 355 0.39 -2.92 -3.53
CA MET A 355 1.24 -3.89 -2.81
C MET A 355 2.01 -3.28 -1.64
N ALA A 356 2.38 -1.99 -1.71
CA ALA A 356 3.06 -1.29 -0.62
C ALA A 356 2.18 -1.14 0.64
N THR A 357 0.86 -1.38 0.54
CA THR A 357 -0.04 -1.35 1.70
C THR A 357 0.28 -2.43 2.73
N ARG A 358 1.02 -3.49 2.38
CA ARG A 358 1.54 -4.49 3.33
C ARG A 358 2.34 -3.92 4.49
N THR A 359 2.91 -2.73 4.34
CA THR A 359 3.63 -2.02 5.40
C THR A 359 2.71 -1.55 6.55
N ILE A 360 1.38 -1.55 6.33
CA ILE A 360 0.34 -1.18 7.26
C ILE A 360 -0.15 -2.44 8.00
N LYS A 361 0.12 -2.49 9.32
CA LYS A 361 -0.17 -3.66 10.16
C LYS A 361 -1.67 -3.85 10.45
N ASN A 362 -2.40 -2.75 10.65
CA ASN A 362 -3.83 -2.83 10.93
C ASN A 362 -4.58 -3.23 9.64
N GLN A 363 -5.24 -4.39 9.67
CA GLN A 363 -5.88 -4.98 8.48
C GLN A 363 -6.95 -4.08 7.87
N ARG A 364 -7.73 -3.34 8.69
CA ARG A 364 -8.76 -2.41 8.19
C ARG A 364 -8.13 -1.22 7.50
N GLN A 365 -7.12 -0.59 8.12
CA GLN A 365 -6.40 0.52 7.47
C GLN A 365 -5.67 0.07 6.19
N ARG A 366 -5.10 -1.14 6.18
CA ARG A 366 -4.49 -1.74 5.00
C ARG A 366 -5.52 -1.88 3.88
N ARG A 367 -6.68 -2.47 4.16
CA ARG A 367 -7.79 -2.64 3.20
C ARG A 367 -8.30 -1.31 2.65
N THR A 368 -8.57 -0.35 3.51
CA THR A 368 -9.00 0.99 3.11
C THR A 368 -7.94 1.67 2.24
N THR A 369 -6.66 1.58 2.61
CA THR A 369 -5.58 2.20 1.82
C THR A 369 -5.45 1.52 0.46
N ALA A 370 -5.50 0.18 0.38
CA ALA A 370 -5.44 -0.56 -0.87
C ALA A 370 -6.57 -0.19 -1.84
N MET A 371 -7.77 0.05 -1.31
CA MET A 371 -8.92 0.50 -2.12
C MET A 371 -8.78 1.95 -2.60
N LEU A 372 -8.22 2.85 -1.79
CA LEU A 372 -8.21 4.27 -2.10
C LEU A 372 -6.96 4.72 -2.87
N THR A 373 -5.86 3.99 -2.77
CA THR A 373 -4.56 4.42 -3.30
C THR A 373 -4.60 4.71 -4.81
N THR A 374 -5.41 3.98 -5.57
CA THR A 374 -5.48 4.07 -7.03
C THR A 374 -6.35 5.22 -7.56
N PHE A 375 -6.97 5.99 -6.67
CA PHE A 375 -7.56 7.29 -7.05
C PHE A 375 -6.49 8.33 -7.38
N MET A 376 -5.25 8.14 -6.91
CA MET A 376 -4.13 8.94 -7.40
C MET A 376 -3.90 8.63 -8.89
N PRO A 377 -3.86 9.65 -9.77
CA PRO A 377 -3.54 9.42 -11.17
C PRO A 377 -2.13 8.84 -11.31
N CYS A 378 -2.01 7.71 -12.00
CA CYS A 378 -0.74 7.04 -12.28
C CYS A 378 -0.16 7.49 -13.63
N GLY A 379 1.11 7.15 -13.91
CA GLY A 379 1.80 7.53 -15.16
C GLY A 379 1.00 7.18 -16.43
N ALA A 380 0.39 6.00 -16.48
CA ALA A 380 -0.45 5.57 -17.60
C ALA A 380 -1.72 6.42 -17.85
N LYS A 381 -2.11 7.29 -16.91
CA LYS A 381 -3.23 8.24 -17.10
C LYS A 381 -2.76 9.58 -17.67
N LEU A 382 -1.45 9.85 -17.70
CA LEU A 382 -0.90 11.10 -18.23
C LEU A 382 -1.21 11.30 -19.71
N PRO A 383 -1.15 10.28 -20.60
CA PRO A 383 -1.51 10.46 -22.00
C PRO A 383 -2.97 10.88 -22.18
N VAL A 384 -3.89 10.29 -21.40
CA VAL A 384 -5.31 10.69 -21.41
C VAL A 384 -5.50 12.14 -20.96
N ILE A 385 -4.79 12.55 -19.90
CA ILE A 385 -4.82 13.93 -19.41
C ILE A 385 -4.26 14.89 -20.47
N ALA A 386 -3.12 14.54 -21.07
CA ALA A 386 -2.44 15.34 -22.08
C ALA A 386 -3.30 15.51 -23.33
N LEU A 387 -3.86 14.42 -23.87
CA LEU A 387 -4.75 14.47 -25.03
C LEU A 387 -5.93 15.41 -24.78
N PHE A 388 -6.66 15.24 -23.67
CA PHE A 388 -7.82 16.07 -23.38
C PHE A 388 -7.44 17.53 -23.08
N ALA A 389 -6.30 17.77 -22.44
CA ALA A 389 -5.77 19.11 -22.19
C ALA A 389 -5.41 19.83 -23.50
N GLY A 390 -4.71 19.15 -24.42
CA GLY A 390 -4.35 19.71 -25.72
C GLY A 390 -5.57 19.97 -26.61
N VAL A 391 -6.47 18.99 -26.72
CA VAL A 391 -7.64 19.07 -27.62
C VAL A 391 -8.69 20.09 -27.14
N PHE A 392 -9.03 20.10 -25.85
CA PHE A 392 -10.19 20.86 -25.34
C PHE A 392 -9.83 22.07 -24.47
N PHE A 393 -8.57 22.21 -24.05
CA PHE A 393 -8.15 23.22 -23.08
C PHE A 393 -6.85 23.95 -23.44
N ASN A 394 -6.38 23.88 -24.69
CA ASN A 394 -5.16 24.57 -25.16
C ASN A 394 -3.94 24.32 -24.27
N ASP A 395 -3.68 23.06 -23.92
CA ASP A 395 -2.56 22.62 -23.06
C ASP A 395 -2.51 23.27 -21.68
N ALA A 396 -3.67 23.67 -21.15
CA ALA A 396 -3.71 24.36 -19.88
C ALA A 396 -3.27 23.46 -18.71
N ALA A 397 -2.17 23.85 -18.04
CA ALA A 397 -1.56 23.12 -16.94
C ALA A 397 -2.49 22.88 -15.72
N TRP A 398 -3.58 23.66 -15.60
CA TRP A 398 -4.57 23.46 -14.55
C TRP A 398 -5.35 22.15 -14.70
N VAL A 399 -5.50 21.61 -15.91
CA VAL A 399 -6.24 20.35 -16.15
C VAL A 399 -5.57 19.22 -15.38
N GLY A 400 -4.28 18.96 -15.61
CA GLY A 400 -3.54 17.95 -14.86
C GLY A 400 -3.53 18.23 -13.35
N THR A 401 -3.28 19.48 -12.96
CA THR A 401 -3.24 19.88 -11.55
C THR A 401 -4.55 19.56 -10.82
N THR A 402 -5.70 19.91 -11.41
CA THR A 402 -7.02 19.64 -10.84
C THR A 402 -7.32 18.15 -10.73
N MET A 403 -6.85 17.31 -11.65
CA MET A 403 -6.99 15.85 -11.54
C MET A 403 -6.28 15.30 -10.29
N TYR A 404 -5.05 15.72 -10.01
CA TYR A 404 -4.34 15.24 -8.82
C TYR A 404 -4.99 15.73 -7.52
N PHE A 405 -5.40 17.00 -7.44
CA PHE A 405 -6.09 17.52 -6.26
C PHE A 405 -7.46 16.88 -6.03
N THR A 406 -8.21 16.60 -7.11
CA THR A 406 -9.48 15.88 -7.04
C THR A 406 -9.27 14.45 -6.53
N GLY A 407 -8.22 13.76 -7.00
CA GLY A 407 -7.84 12.45 -6.49
C GLY A 407 -7.56 12.46 -4.98
N ILE A 408 -6.79 13.44 -4.50
CA ILE A 408 -6.52 13.62 -3.06
C ILE A 408 -7.82 13.87 -2.28
N ALA A 409 -8.72 14.71 -2.78
CA ALA A 409 -10.01 14.99 -2.16
C ALA A 409 -10.88 13.72 -2.09
N ILE A 410 -10.96 12.94 -3.17
CA ILE A 410 -11.68 11.66 -3.22
C ILE A 410 -11.11 10.66 -2.21
N ILE A 411 -9.78 10.59 -2.06
CA ILE A 411 -9.14 9.72 -1.07
C ILE A 411 -9.55 10.12 0.36
N ILE A 412 -9.53 11.42 0.67
CA ILE A 412 -9.93 11.93 1.99
C ILE A 412 -11.40 11.62 2.27
N MET A 413 -12.29 11.91 1.32
CA MET A 413 -13.73 11.63 1.43
C MET A 413 -14.00 10.13 1.54
N GLY A 414 -13.37 9.32 0.70
CA GLY A 414 -13.50 7.87 0.70
C GLY A 414 -13.00 7.24 2.00
N ALA A 415 -11.90 7.73 2.56
CA ALA A 415 -11.40 7.27 3.86
C ALA A 415 -12.44 7.52 4.96
N LEU A 416 -13.04 8.72 5.01
CA LEU A 416 -14.09 9.07 5.97
C LEU A 416 -15.35 8.21 5.81
N ILE A 417 -15.77 7.93 4.57
CA ILE A 417 -16.92 7.07 4.28
C ILE A 417 -16.65 5.64 4.76
N VAL A 418 -15.49 5.06 4.42
CA VAL A 418 -15.15 3.67 4.77
C VAL A 418 -14.98 3.50 6.28
N VAL A 419 -14.42 4.49 6.97
CA VAL A 419 -14.32 4.49 8.44
C VAL A 419 -15.69 4.34 9.08
N ARG A 420 -16.70 5.03 8.54
CA ARG A 420 -18.08 4.93 9.03
C ARG A 420 -18.75 3.62 8.64
N ILE A 421 -18.60 3.16 7.40
CA ILE A 421 -19.14 1.86 6.93
C ILE A 421 -18.61 0.69 7.79
N THR A 422 -17.34 0.74 8.20
CA THR A 422 -16.72 -0.31 9.02
C THR A 422 -17.08 -0.26 10.50
N GLY A 423 -17.69 0.82 10.99
CA GLY A 423 -18.07 0.96 12.40
C GLY A 423 -16.88 1.13 13.35
N GLU A 424 -15.73 1.61 12.85
CA GLU A 424 -14.49 1.74 13.61
C GLU A 424 -14.11 3.20 13.89
N LYS A 425 -15.09 4.10 13.95
CA LYS A 425 -14.89 5.54 14.18
C LYS A 425 -14.09 5.88 15.45
N HIS A 426 -14.09 4.98 16.44
CA HIS A 426 -13.40 5.14 17.72
C HIS A 426 -12.12 4.29 17.87
N ALA A 427 -11.83 3.40 16.93
CA ALA A 427 -10.64 2.54 16.98
C ALA A 427 -9.39 3.35 16.58
N ARG A 428 -8.72 3.96 17.56
CA ARG A 428 -7.40 4.56 17.35
C ARG A 428 -6.33 3.54 17.65
N SER A 429 -5.69 2.99 16.63
CA SER A 429 -4.41 2.30 16.81
C SER A 429 -3.38 3.33 17.30
N PHE A 430 -2.72 3.08 18.42
CA PHE A 430 -1.56 3.90 18.82
C PHE A 430 -0.48 3.75 17.75
N PHE A 431 -0.23 4.82 17.00
CA PHE A 431 0.83 4.85 16.02
C PHE A 431 2.17 4.97 16.75
N ILE A 432 2.73 3.81 17.11
CA ILE A 432 4.06 3.72 17.70
C ILE A 432 5.01 3.33 16.57
N MET A 433 5.69 4.33 15.99
CA MET A 433 6.70 4.12 14.96
C MET A 433 8.10 4.30 15.56
N GLU A 434 9.00 3.36 15.27
CA GLU A 434 10.43 3.53 15.51
C GLU A 434 11.02 4.23 14.30
N LEU A 435 11.56 5.43 14.51
CA LEU A 435 12.29 6.13 13.46
C LEU A 435 13.63 5.40 13.27
N PRO A 436 13.90 4.82 12.09
CA PRO A 436 15.20 4.20 11.81
C PRO A 436 16.29 5.27 11.79
N GLU A 437 17.51 4.94 12.19
CA GLU A 437 18.65 5.85 12.05
C GLU A 437 18.88 6.20 10.58
N TYR A 438 19.30 7.45 10.29
CA TYR A 438 19.73 7.82 8.94
C TYR A 438 20.91 6.98 8.50
N LYS A 439 20.82 6.43 7.29
CA LYS A 439 21.88 5.64 6.68
C LYS A 439 22.12 6.13 5.26
N PHE A 440 23.36 5.99 4.80
CA PHE A 440 23.62 6.17 3.38
C PHE A 440 22.98 5.00 2.61
N PRO A 441 22.18 5.27 1.57
CA PRO A 441 21.41 4.22 0.90
C PRO A 441 22.33 3.27 0.14
N SER A 442 21.98 1.98 0.10
CA SER A 442 22.78 0.99 -0.61
C SER A 442 22.34 0.92 -2.08
N ILE A 443 23.18 1.43 -2.98
CA ILE A 443 22.92 1.39 -4.43
C ILE A 443 22.69 -0.05 -4.90
N LYS A 444 23.46 -1.01 -4.37
CA LYS A 444 23.32 -2.44 -4.71
C LYS A 444 21.95 -2.99 -4.31
N ARG A 445 21.47 -2.64 -3.11
CA ARG A 445 20.15 -3.08 -2.64
C ARG A 445 19.03 -2.44 -3.46
N ALA A 446 19.12 -1.14 -3.71
CA ALA A 446 18.16 -0.42 -4.53
C ALA A 446 18.08 -0.99 -5.96
N ALA A 447 19.22 -1.34 -6.57
CA ALA A 447 19.26 -1.98 -7.89
C ALA A 447 18.64 -3.39 -7.89
N LEU A 448 18.92 -4.21 -6.88
CA LEU A 448 18.30 -5.53 -6.74
C LEU A 448 16.78 -5.43 -6.55
N GLU A 449 16.33 -4.45 -5.76
CA GLU A 449 14.92 -4.20 -5.53
C GLU A 449 14.21 -3.70 -6.78
N MET A 450 14.84 -2.78 -7.53
CA MET A 450 14.40 -2.33 -8.85
C MET A 450 14.21 -3.52 -9.80
N ILE A 451 15.20 -4.40 -9.93
CA ILE A 451 15.14 -5.57 -10.83
C ILE A 451 14.05 -6.54 -10.40
N SER A 452 13.95 -6.82 -9.09
CA SER A 452 12.92 -7.71 -8.54
C SER A 452 11.50 -7.21 -8.84
N ARG A 453 11.26 -5.91 -8.61
CA ARG A 453 9.96 -5.28 -8.90
C ARG A 453 9.70 -5.17 -10.39
N GLY A 454 10.71 -4.87 -11.20
CA GLY A 454 10.62 -4.87 -12.67
C GLY A 454 10.25 -6.24 -13.24
N LYS A 455 10.88 -7.31 -12.75
CA LYS A 455 10.50 -8.69 -13.11
C LYS A 455 9.05 -9.01 -12.73
N ALA A 456 8.61 -8.58 -11.54
CA ALA A 456 7.23 -8.80 -11.10
C ALA A 456 6.22 -8.04 -11.99
N TYR A 457 6.59 -6.84 -12.48
CA TYR A 457 5.81 -6.11 -13.47
C TYR A 457 5.73 -6.88 -14.79
N ILE A 458 6.86 -7.33 -15.37
CA ILE A 458 6.87 -8.09 -16.64
C ILE A 458 5.99 -9.35 -16.54
N VAL A 459 6.17 -10.16 -15.50
CA VAL A 459 5.43 -11.44 -15.40
C VAL A 459 3.90 -11.23 -15.30
N LYS A 460 3.46 -10.19 -14.58
CA LYS A 460 2.03 -9.98 -14.29
C LYS A 460 1.34 -9.02 -15.27
N ALA A 461 2.03 -7.96 -15.69
CA ALA A 461 1.47 -6.94 -16.56
C ALA A 461 1.57 -7.36 -18.03
N SER A 462 2.71 -7.92 -18.48
CA SER A 462 2.89 -8.29 -19.90
C SER A 462 1.88 -9.34 -20.35
N THR A 463 1.59 -10.36 -19.53
CA THR A 463 0.62 -11.40 -19.89
C THR A 463 -0.80 -10.88 -20.01
N ILE A 464 -1.23 -10.03 -19.06
CA ILE A 464 -2.58 -9.44 -19.07
C ILE A 464 -2.70 -8.41 -20.19
N ILE A 465 -1.72 -7.51 -20.34
CA ILE A 465 -1.74 -6.44 -21.34
C ILE A 465 -1.69 -7.02 -22.76
N LEU A 466 -0.78 -7.96 -23.05
CA LEU A 466 -0.66 -8.59 -24.36
C LEU A 466 -1.97 -9.28 -24.78
N LEU A 467 -2.51 -10.13 -23.90
CA LEU A 467 -3.76 -10.85 -24.19
C LEU A 467 -4.91 -9.87 -24.43
N SER A 468 -4.94 -8.80 -23.67
CA SER A 468 -5.97 -7.78 -23.81
C SER A 468 -5.81 -6.92 -25.05
N ASN A 469 -4.58 -6.59 -25.45
CA ASN A 469 -4.32 -5.84 -26.67
C ASN A 469 -4.74 -6.65 -27.90
N VAL A 470 -4.39 -7.94 -27.93
CA VAL A 470 -4.84 -8.87 -28.99
C VAL A 470 -6.37 -8.95 -29.02
N VAL A 471 -7.04 -9.07 -27.87
CA VAL A 471 -8.51 -9.13 -27.81
C VAL A 471 -9.14 -7.82 -28.30
N VAL A 472 -8.64 -6.67 -27.85
CA VAL A 472 -9.14 -5.36 -28.29
C VAL A 472 -8.92 -5.18 -29.79
N GLN A 473 -7.74 -5.54 -30.31
CA GLN A 473 -7.43 -5.48 -31.74
C GLN A 473 -8.40 -6.34 -32.55
N ILE A 474 -8.63 -7.60 -32.14
CA ILE A 474 -9.62 -8.47 -32.79
C ILE A 474 -11.01 -7.82 -32.76
N MET A 475 -11.40 -7.25 -31.63
CA MET A 475 -12.72 -6.62 -31.49
C MET A 475 -12.86 -5.34 -32.33
N GLN A 476 -11.76 -4.64 -32.63
CA GLN A 476 -11.73 -3.45 -33.48
C GLN A 476 -11.70 -3.81 -34.97
N THR A 477 -10.90 -4.80 -35.35
CA THR A 477 -10.67 -5.18 -36.75
C THR A 477 -11.82 -5.98 -37.35
N PHE A 478 -12.56 -6.76 -36.55
CA PHE A 478 -13.57 -7.70 -37.05
C PHE A 478 -15.01 -7.37 -36.65
N ASP A 479 -15.95 -7.76 -37.50
CA ASP A 479 -17.36 -7.95 -37.16
C ASP A 479 -17.64 -9.36 -36.60
N TRP A 480 -18.88 -9.65 -36.19
CA TRP A 480 -19.26 -10.96 -35.64
C TRP A 480 -19.18 -12.10 -36.68
N GLN A 481 -19.08 -11.77 -37.96
CA GLN A 481 -18.91 -12.66 -39.10
C GLN A 481 -17.43 -12.85 -39.45
N PHE A 482 -16.51 -12.29 -38.66
CA PHE A 482 -15.06 -12.29 -38.87
C PHE A 482 -14.65 -11.70 -40.23
N GLN A 483 -15.40 -10.73 -40.74
CA GLN A 483 -14.97 -9.89 -41.86
C GLN A 483 -14.22 -8.66 -41.34
N VAL A 484 -13.22 -8.21 -42.10
CA VAL A 484 -12.45 -7.01 -41.77
C VAL A 484 -13.34 -5.79 -41.95
N VAL A 485 -13.44 -4.97 -40.90
CA VAL A 485 -14.20 -3.73 -40.91
C VAL A 485 -13.45 -2.69 -41.75
N ALA A 486 -14.11 -2.15 -42.76
CA ALA A 486 -13.55 -1.09 -43.58
C ALA A 486 -13.46 0.24 -42.81
N GLU A 487 -12.50 1.07 -43.18
CA GLU A 487 -12.33 2.42 -42.62
C GLU A 487 -13.60 3.26 -42.85
N GLY A 488 -14.13 3.88 -41.79
CA GLY A 488 -15.44 4.56 -41.77
C GLY A 488 -16.65 3.67 -41.42
N ALA A 489 -16.47 2.35 -41.28
CA ALA A 489 -17.50 1.41 -40.83
C ALA A 489 -17.27 0.89 -39.39
N GLU A 490 -16.50 1.61 -38.56
CA GLU A 490 -16.08 1.17 -37.22
C GLU A 490 -17.26 0.81 -36.30
N SER A 491 -18.43 1.39 -36.57
CA SER A 491 -19.70 1.10 -35.88
C SER A 491 -20.21 -0.34 -36.03
N THR A 492 -19.75 -1.09 -37.04
CA THR A 492 -20.12 -2.51 -37.25
C THR A 492 -19.16 -3.50 -36.58
N SER A 493 -18.09 -3.00 -35.95
CA SER A 493 -17.12 -3.83 -35.23
C SER A 493 -17.73 -4.58 -34.04
N ILE A 494 -17.11 -5.70 -33.65
CA ILE A 494 -17.45 -6.43 -32.41
C ILE A 494 -17.37 -5.47 -31.21
N LEU A 495 -16.35 -4.61 -31.16
CA LEU A 495 -16.17 -3.62 -30.10
C LEU A 495 -17.36 -2.67 -29.99
N ALA A 496 -17.85 -2.13 -31.13
CA ALA A 496 -19.02 -1.26 -31.15
C ALA A 496 -20.27 -1.95 -30.58
N SER A 497 -20.48 -3.22 -30.92
CA SER A 497 -21.62 -4.00 -30.41
C SER A 497 -21.57 -4.24 -28.89
N ILE A 498 -20.38 -4.43 -28.32
CA ILE A 498 -20.17 -4.64 -26.88
C ILE A 498 -20.21 -3.32 -26.10
N ALA A 499 -19.72 -2.23 -26.70
CA ALA A 499 -19.66 -0.92 -26.09
C ALA A 499 -21.01 -0.18 -26.12
N SER A 500 -21.84 -0.39 -27.14
CA SER A 500 -23.11 0.33 -27.32
C SER A 500 -24.08 0.18 -26.13
N PRO A 501 -24.27 -1.01 -25.53
CA PRO A 501 -25.07 -1.15 -24.31
C PRO A 501 -24.49 -0.37 -23.12
N PHE A 502 -23.16 -0.33 -23.00
CA PHE A 502 -22.49 0.42 -21.93
C PHE A 502 -22.66 1.94 -22.09
N ALA A 503 -22.78 2.43 -23.34
CA ALA A 503 -23.01 3.85 -23.63
C ALA A 503 -24.30 4.39 -22.99
N VAL A 504 -25.33 3.55 -22.81
CA VAL A 504 -26.58 3.93 -22.13
C VAL A 504 -26.32 4.43 -20.70
N LEU A 505 -25.38 3.79 -19.99
CA LEU A 505 -25.00 4.18 -18.64
C LEU A 505 -24.28 5.54 -18.61
N LEU A 506 -23.66 5.93 -19.73
CA LEU A 506 -22.89 7.17 -19.87
C LEU A 506 -23.73 8.35 -20.38
N ILE A 507 -24.96 8.12 -20.84
CA ILE A 507 -25.89 9.19 -21.27
C ILE A 507 -26.05 10.28 -20.19
N PRO A 508 -26.30 9.96 -18.90
CA PRO A 508 -26.45 10.98 -17.87
C PRO A 508 -25.18 11.76 -17.55
N LEU A 509 -24.02 11.27 -18.00
CA LEU A 509 -22.72 11.90 -17.84
C LEU A 509 -22.37 12.82 -19.03
N GLY A 510 -23.22 12.87 -20.06
CA GLY A 510 -23.07 13.74 -21.23
C GLY A 510 -22.35 13.13 -22.42
N PHE A 511 -21.91 11.87 -22.33
CA PHE A 511 -21.12 11.19 -23.35
C PHE A 511 -21.64 9.78 -23.67
N GLY A 512 -22.93 9.69 -24.02
CA GLY A 512 -23.59 8.44 -24.44
C GLY A 512 -23.15 7.88 -25.82
N ALA A 513 -21.95 8.22 -26.28
CA ALA A 513 -21.37 7.74 -27.53
C ALA A 513 -20.70 6.38 -27.34
N TRP A 514 -20.92 5.45 -28.26
CA TRP A 514 -20.34 4.11 -28.20
C TRP A 514 -18.80 4.16 -28.28
N GLN A 515 -18.23 5.15 -28.98
CA GLN A 515 -16.79 5.37 -29.08
C GLN A 515 -16.17 5.63 -27.70
N LEU A 516 -16.79 6.54 -26.93
CA LEU A 516 -16.35 6.88 -25.57
C LEU A 516 -16.56 5.72 -24.59
N ALA A 517 -17.64 4.97 -24.77
CA ALA A 517 -17.91 3.74 -24.04
C ALA A 517 -16.84 2.67 -24.33
N ALA A 518 -16.47 2.48 -25.60
CA ALA A 518 -15.45 1.52 -26.04
C ALA A 518 -14.08 1.88 -25.43
N ALA A 519 -13.70 3.16 -25.49
CA ALA A 519 -12.47 3.66 -24.88
C ALA A 519 -12.48 3.56 -23.34
N ALA A 520 -13.64 3.72 -22.69
CA ALA A 520 -13.75 3.50 -21.25
C ALA A 520 -13.58 2.01 -20.87
N ILE A 521 -14.12 1.10 -21.69
CA ILE A 521 -13.97 -0.35 -21.50
C ILE A 521 -12.52 -0.78 -21.68
N SER A 522 -11.85 -0.36 -22.76
CA SER A 522 -10.43 -0.65 -22.96
C SER A 522 -9.57 -0.07 -21.83
N GLY A 523 -9.95 1.11 -21.32
CA GLY A 523 -9.36 1.75 -20.15
C GLY A 523 -9.43 0.93 -18.85
N PHE A 524 -10.42 0.04 -18.67
CA PHE A 524 -10.44 -0.88 -17.52
C PHE A 524 -9.39 -1.96 -17.62
N ILE A 525 -8.96 -2.27 -18.84
CA ILE A 525 -7.94 -3.26 -19.09
C ILE A 525 -6.56 -2.64 -18.92
N ALA A 526 -6.29 -1.57 -19.66
CA ALA A 526 -5.08 -0.76 -19.61
C ALA A 526 -5.45 0.72 -19.82
N LYS A 527 -4.95 1.62 -18.97
CA LYS A 527 -5.42 3.02 -18.95
C LYS A 527 -4.83 3.85 -20.08
N GLU A 528 -3.63 3.50 -20.50
CA GLU A 528 -2.91 4.05 -21.65
C GLU A 528 -3.66 3.76 -22.97
N ASN A 529 -4.30 2.58 -23.10
CA ASN A 529 -5.02 2.17 -24.31
C ASN A 529 -6.26 3.01 -24.60
N VAL A 530 -6.72 3.85 -23.66
CA VAL A 530 -7.85 4.76 -23.88
C VAL A 530 -7.56 5.67 -25.07
N VAL A 531 -6.35 6.25 -25.15
CA VAL A 531 -5.96 7.17 -26.23
C VAL A 531 -5.91 6.43 -27.57
N GLY A 532 -5.23 5.28 -27.62
CA GLY A 532 -5.18 4.46 -28.85
C GLY A 532 -6.57 4.01 -29.30
N THR A 533 -7.46 3.64 -28.37
CA THR A 533 -8.84 3.27 -28.70
C THR A 533 -9.60 4.46 -29.29
N LEU A 534 -9.49 5.65 -28.69
CA LEU A 534 -10.10 6.87 -29.21
C LEU A 534 -9.56 7.20 -30.60
N ALA A 535 -8.26 7.03 -30.83
CA ALA A 535 -7.63 7.28 -32.12
C ALA A 535 -8.26 6.43 -33.23
N VAL A 536 -8.43 5.13 -32.98
CA VAL A 536 -9.01 4.18 -33.93
C VAL A 536 -10.51 4.44 -34.15
N VAL A 537 -11.30 4.52 -33.08
CA VAL A 537 -12.78 4.59 -33.22
C VAL A 537 -13.30 5.95 -33.72
N TYR A 538 -12.48 7.01 -33.63
CA TYR A 538 -12.78 8.32 -34.20
C TYR A 538 -12.05 8.57 -35.53
N GLY A 539 -11.22 7.64 -36.02
CA GLY A 539 -10.46 7.83 -37.26
C GLY A 539 -9.47 8.99 -37.21
N ILE A 540 -8.89 9.26 -36.03
CA ILE A 540 -7.97 10.38 -35.79
C ILE A 540 -6.53 9.91 -35.56
N THR A 541 -6.18 8.70 -36.03
CA THR A 541 -4.82 8.14 -35.96
C THR A 541 -3.76 9.05 -36.58
N ASN A 542 -4.11 9.82 -37.61
CA ASN A 542 -3.21 10.80 -38.24
C ASN A 542 -2.91 12.04 -37.36
N PHE A 543 -3.68 12.25 -36.30
CA PHE A 543 -3.52 13.40 -35.38
C PHE A 543 -2.93 12.98 -34.03
N ILE A 544 -2.72 11.68 -33.80
CA ILE A 544 -2.24 11.12 -32.55
C ILE A 544 -1.03 10.24 -32.83
N ASP A 545 0.07 10.50 -32.14
CA ASP A 545 1.22 9.62 -32.13
C ASP A 545 0.82 8.26 -31.54
N GLY A 546 0.97 7.19 -32.31
CA GLY A 546 0.64 5.83 -31.87
C GLY A 546 1.56 5.29 -30.77
N GLU A 547 2.78 5.84 -30.66
CA GLU A 547 3.79 5.41 -29.69
C GLU A 547 3.77 6.29 -28.44
N GLU A 548 3.69 7.61 -28.60
CA GLU A 548 3.65 8.55 -27.47
C GLU A 548 2.24 8.78 -26.90
N PHE A 549 1.19 8.36 -27.62
CA PHE A 549 -0.21 8.67 -27.32
C PHE A 549 -0.45 10.18 -27.13
N ALA A 550 0.27 10.99 -27.91
CA ALA A 550 0.29 12.44 -27.85
C ALA A 550 -0.32 13.07 -29.11
N LEU A 551 -0.84 14.29 -28.99
CA LEU A 551 -1.43 15.02 -30.12
C LEU A 551 -0.32 15.59 -31.02
N ILE A 552 -0.32 15.27 -32.31
CA ILE A 552 0.66 15.79 -33.30
C ILE A 552 0.08 16.98 -34.10
N GLY A 553 -1.25 17.13 -34.16
CA GLY A 553 -1.94 18.13 -34.99
C GLY A 553 -2.76 19.19 -34.24
N ASP A 554 -3.55 19.96 -34.98
CA ASP A 554 -4.43 20.99 -34.42
C ASP A 554 -5.58 20.36 -33.61
N GLY A 555 -5.61 20.65 -32.30
CA GLY A 555 -6.62 20.17 -31.37
C GLY A 555 -8.05 20.55 -31.76
N ALA A 556 -8.25 21.66 -32.48
CA ALA A 556 -9.58 22.07 -32.94
C ALA A 556 -10.16 21.09 -33.97
N SER A 557 -9.31 20.51 -34.82
CA SER A 557 -9.72 19.50 -35.80
C SER A 557 -10.21 18.24 -35.07
N VAL A 558 -9.45 17.76 -34.09
CA VAL A 558 -9.82 16.59 -33.28
C VAL A 558 -11.08 16.85 -32.45
N ALA A 559 -11.20 18.03 -31.83
CA ALA A 559 -12.39 18.41 -31.07
C ALA A 559 -13.66 18.39 -31.94
N SER A 560 -13.55 18.84 -33.20
CA SER A 560 -14.66 18.82 -34.15
C SER A 560 -15.10 17.40 -34.52
N VAL A 561 -14.14 16.49 -34.75
CA VAL A 561 -14.42 15.07 -35.06
C VAL A 561 -15.04 14.35 -33.87
N MET A 562 -14.55 14.63 -32.65
CA MET A 562 -15.10 14.03 -31.43
C MET A 562 -16.51 14.55 -31.10
N GLY A 563 -16.86 15.77 -31.55
CA GLY A 563 -18.18 16.37 -31.35
C GLY A 563 -18.50 16.64 -29.87
N LEU A 564 -17.49 16.85 -29.02
CA LEU A 564 -17.66 17.04 -27.57
C LEU A 564 -17.52 18.51 -27.17
N SER A 565 -18.32 18.93 -26.20
CA SER A 565 -18.07 20.19 -25.49
C SER A 565 -16.94 20.01 -24.47
N SER A 566 -16.26 21.10 -24.11
CA SER A 566 -15.21 21.06 -23.06
C SER A 566 -15.74 20.54 -21.72
N VAL A 567 -17.03 20.76 -21.41
CA VAL A 567 -17.67 20.23 -20.19
C VAL A 567 -17.80 18.71 -20.25
N VAL A 568 -18.27 18.17 -21.37
CA VAL A 568 -18.41 16.72 -21.58
C VAL A 568 -17.03 16.05 -21.60
N ALA A 569 -16.06 16.68 -22.25
CA ALA A 569 -14.67 16.23 -22.26
C ALA A 569 -14.06 16.16 -20.85
N LEU A 570 -14.30 17.18 -20.01
CA LEU A 570 -13.86 17.17 -18.61
C LEU A 570 -14.55 16.08 -17.78
N ALA A 571 -15.86 15.89 -17.98
CA ALA A 571 -16.62 14.85 -17.30
C ALA A 571 -16.13 13.44 -17.69
N TYR A 572 -15.85 13.22 -18.98
CA TYR A 572 -15.27 11.97 -19.48
C TYR A 572 -13.89 11.71 -18.88
N LEU A 573 -13.02 12.72 -18.87
CA LEU A 573 -11.69 12.63 -18.27
C LEU A 573 -11.79 12.22 -16.79
N MET A 574 -12.66 12.88 -16.03
CA MET A 574 -12.86 12.60 -14.61
C MET A 574 -13.43 11.19 -14.36
N PHE A 575 -14.37 10.74 -15.21
CA PHE A 575 -14.88 9.37 -15.16
C PHE A 575 -13.76 8.35 -15.42
N ASN A 576 -12.97 8.54 -16.48
CA ASN A 576 -11.90 7.60 -16.82
C ASN A 576 -10.81 7.53 -15.73
N LEU A 577 -10.48 8.68 -15.12
CA LEU A 577 -9.46 8.78 -14.09
C LEU A 577 -9.86 8.17 -12.74
N PHE A 578 -11.11 8.35 -12.32
CA PHE A 578 -11.56 7.95 -10.97
C PHE A 578 -12.46 6.71 -10.93
N THR A 579 -12.52 5.97 -12.02
CA THR A 579 -13.09 4.62 -12.07
C THR A 579 -12.10 3.56 -11.57
N PRO A 580 -12.52 2.28 -11.40
CA PRO A 580 -11.62 1.19 -11.04
C PRO A 580 -10.32 1.19 -11.85
N PRO A 581 -9.18 0.84 -11.22
CA PRO A 581 -7.89 0.83 -11.89
C PRO A 581 -7.82 -0.33 -12.90
N CYS A 582 -6.70 -0.44 -13.62
CA CYS A 582 -6.48 -1.53 -14.56
C CYS A 582 -6.62 -2.92 -13.90
N PHE A 583 -6.95 -3.94 -14.70
CA PHE A 583 -7.14 -5.31 -14.21
C PHE A 583 -5.95 -5.85 -13.41
N ALA A 584 -4.72 -5.50 -13.80
CA ALA A 584 -3.53 -5.87 -13.06
C ALA A 584 -3.50 -5.27 -11.65
N ALA A 585 -3.93 -4.01 -11.49
CA ALA A 585 -4.05 -3.36 -10.18
C ALA A 585 -5.24 -3.91 -9.36
N ILE A 586 -6.35 -4.29 -10.01
CA ILE A 586 -7.45 -5.02 -9.34
C ILE A 586 -6.97 -6.38 -8.82
N GLY A 587 -6.16 -7.09 -9.61
CA GLY A 587 -5.51 -8.34 -9.19
C GLY A 587 -4.60 -8.16 -7.97
N ALA A 588 -3.79 -7.09 -7.96
CA ALA A 588 -3.00 -6.72 -6.78
C ALA A 588 -3.90 -6.39 -5.58
N MET A 589 -4.97 -5.62 -5.79
CA MET A 589 -5.95 -5.25 -4.76
C MET A 589 -6.62 -6.49 -4.16
N ASN A 590 -6.97 -7.49 -4.97
CA ASN A 590 -7.50 -8.76 -4.47
C ASN A 590 -6.53 -9.47 -3.51
N SER A 591 -5.23 -9.46 -3.83
CA SER A 591 -4.21 -10.09 -2.98
C SER A 591 -4.01 -9.37 -1.64
N GLU A 592 -4.21 -8.05 -1.57
CA GLU A 592 -4.06 -7.27 -0.33
C GLU A 592 -5.33 -7.21 0.52
N LEU A 593 -6.51 -7.24 -0.13
CA LEU A 593 -7.80 -7.22 0.56
C LEU A 593 -8.12 -8.56 1.24
N GLU A 594 -7.64 -9.68 0.70
CA GLU A 594 -7.86 -11.05 1.20
C GLU A 594 -9.36 -11.36 1.41
N SER A 595 -10.26 -10.73 0.63
CA SER A 595 -11.71 -10.90 0.76
C SER A 595 -12.44 -10.47 -0.50
N LYS A 596 -13.15 -11.41 -1.13
CA LYS A 596 -13.97 -11.14 -2.33
C LYS A 596 -15.05 -10.08 -2.08
N LYS A 597 -15.63 -10.06 -0.88
CA LYS A 597 -16.63 -9.05 -0.49
C LYS A 597 -16.03 -7.64 -0.47
N TRP A 598 -14.82 -7.50 0.07
CA TRP A 598 -14.11 -6.21 0.03
C TRP A 598 -13.69 -5.83 -1.38
N LEU A 599 -13.28 -6.80 -2.21
CA LEU A 599 -12.92 -6.55 -3.61
C LEU A 599 -14.09 -5.98 -4.42
N TRP A 600 -15.24 -6.65 -4.39
CA TRP A 600 -16.43 -6.16 -5.10
C TRP A 600 -16.97 -4.86 -4.51
N GLY A 601 -16.88 -4.70 -3.19
CA GLY A 601 -17.18 -3.42 -2.53
C GLY A 601 -16.24 -2.30 -2.98
N ALA A 602 -14.94 -2.58 -3.17
CA ALA A 602 -13.95 -1.63 -3.65
C ALA A 602 -14.20 -1.22 -5.10
N ILE A 603 -14.44 -2.18 -5.99
CA ILE A 603 -14.75 -1.93 -7.41
C ILE A 603 -16.04 -1.10 -7.52
N GLY A 604 -17.10 -1.50 -6.81
CA GLY A 604 -18.36 -0.75 -6.81
C GLY A 604 -18.22 0.66 -6.23
N PHE A 605 -17.43 0.82 -5.17
CA PHE A 605 -17.15 2.14 -4.58
C PHE A 605 -16.36 3.04 -5.54
N GLN A 606 -15.31 2.53 -6.17
CA GLN A 606 -14.52 3.27 -7.16
C GLN A 606 -15.35 3.66 -8.37
N PHE A 607 -16.14 2.73 -8.90
CA PHE A 607 -17.00 2.99 -10.06
C PHE A 607 -18.08 4.03 -9.73
N GLY A 608 -18.75 3.87 -8.59
CA GLY A 608 -19.74 4.82 -8.11
C GLY A 608 -19.15 6.21 -7.86
N MET A 609 -17.93 6.30 -7.33
CA MET A 609 -17.25 7.58 -7.11
C MET A 609 -16.90 8.28 -8.41
N GLY A 610 -16.31 7.57 -9.38
CA GLY A 610 -16.04 8.11 -10.71
C GLY A 610 -17.32 8.58 -11.41
N TYR A 611 -18.40 7.80 -11.31
CA TYR A 611 -19.71 8.15 -11.86
C TYR A 611 -20.28 9.44 -11.24
N VAL A 612 -20.30 9.53 -9.90
CA VAL A 612 -20.83 10.69 -9.18
C VAL A 612 -20.04 11.95 -9.51
N VAL A 613 -18.71 11.87 -9.54
CA VAL A 613 -17.85 13.02 -9.86
C VAL A 613 -18.10 13.49 -11.30
N ALA A 614 -18.14 12.57 -12.27
CA ALA A 614 -18.43 12.90 -13.66
C ALA A 614 -19.82 13.51 -13.84
N PHE A 615 -20.85 12.96 -13.16
CA PHE A 615 -22.21 13.49 -13.20
C PHE A 615 -22.27 14.92 -12.66
N ILE A 616 -21.64 15.19 -11.52
CA ILE A 616 -21.60 16.55 -10.93
C ILE A 616 -20.92 17.51 -11.90
N ILE A 617 -19.78 17.14 -12.47
CA ILE A 617 -19.02 18.00 -13.37
C ILE A 617 -19.81 18.30 -14.65
N TYR A 618 -20.45 17.29 -15.24
CA TYR A 618 -21.26 17.49 -16.44
C TYR A 618 -22.46 18.40 -16.15
N GLN A 619 -23.22 18.11 -15.10
CA GLN A 619 -24.46 18.85 -14.83
C GLN A 619 -24.19 20.28 -14.35
N VAL A 620 -23.26 20.47 -13.42
CA VAL A 620 -22.87 21.80 -12.95
C VAL A 620 -22.20 22.59 -14.07
N GLY A 621 -21.30 21.97 -14.83
CA GLY A 621 -20.64 22.62 -15.96
C GLY A 621 -21.63 23.05 -17.03
N THR A 622 -22.61 22.21 -17.36
CA THR A 622 -23.64 22.53 -18.37
C THR A 622 -24.56 23.65 -17.88
N VAL A 623 -24.97 23.64 -16.62
CA VAL A 623 -25.77 24.74 -16.04
C VAL A 623 -25.00 26.06 -16.10
N ILE A 624 -23.69 26.05 -15.84
CA ILE A 624 -22.85 27.25 -15.91
C ILE A 624 -22.70 27.76 -17.35
N THR A 625 -22.55 26.87 -18.34
CA THR A 625 -22.27 27.27 -19.73
C THR A 625 -23.54 27.54 -20.55
N THR A 626 -24.61 26.79 -20.34
CA THR A 626 -25.85 26.89 -21.15
C THR A 626 -27.05 27.43 -20.37
N GLY A 627 -26.96 27.54 -19.04
CA GLY A 627 -28.08 27.98 -18.19
C GLY A 627 -29.15 26.92 -17.95
N SER A 628 -28.99 25.70 -18.46
CA SER A 628 -29.95 24.60 -18.37
C SER A 628 -29.29 23.33 -17.84
N VAL A 629 -30.08 22.41 -17.29
CA VAL A 629 -29.58 21.07 -16.94
C VAL A 629 -29.21 20.29 -18.21
N GLY A 630 -28.17 19.46 -18.11
CA GLY A 630 -27.71 18.62 -19.21
C GLY A 630 -28.67 17.46 -19.50
N THR A 631 -28.49 16.84 -20.65
CA THR A 631 -29.24 15.64 -21.03
C THR A 631 -29.08 14.52 -19.99
N GLY A 632 -30.15 13.76 -19.76
CA GLY A 632 -30.12 12.63 -18.81
C GLY A 632 -30.03 13.03 -17.33
N PHE A 633 -30.30 14.29 -16.96
CA PHE A 633 -30.28 14.74 -15.56
C PHE A 633 -31.14 13.87 -14.63
N ILE A 634 -32.40 13.59 -14.98
CA ILE A 634 -33.32 12.81 -14.13
C ILE A 634 -32.82 11.36 -13.94
N PRO A 635 -32.52 10.58 -15.01
CA PRO A 635 -31.93 9.25 -14.84
C PRO A 635 -30.64 9.25 -14.02
N GLY A 636 -29.74 10.20 -14.27
CA GLY A 636 -28.48 10.31 -13.53
C GLY A 636 -28.69 10.64 -12.06
N LEU A 637 -29.63 11.54 -11.75
CA LEU A 637 -30.00 11.88 -10.38
C LEU A 637 -30.57 10.67 -9.63
N ILE A 638 -31.37 9.83 -10.28
CA ILE A 638 -31.88 8.57 -9.70
C ILE A 638 -30.71 7.64 -9.35
N VAL A 639 -29.77 7.44 -10.28
CA VAL A 639 -28.59 6.58 -10.06
C VAL A 639 -27.73 7.13 -8.91
N VAL A 640 -27.39 8.42 -8.93
CA VAL A 640 -26.58 9.07 -7.89
C VAL A 640 -27.27 9.00 -6.54
N THR A 641 -28.58 9.24 -6.48
CA THR A 641 -29.37 9.13 -5.24
C THR A 641 -29.39 7.69 -4.73
N GLY A 642 -29.50 6.70 -5.62
CA GLY A 642 -29.40 5.28 -5.27
C GLY A 642 -28.04 4.91 -4.69
N LEU A 643 -26.95 5.38 -5.31
CA LEU A 643 -25.57 5.17 -4.82
C LEU A 643 -25.37 5.81 -3.43
N ILE A 644 -25.78 7.07 -3.28
CA ILE A 644 -25.69 7.78 -1.99
C ILE A 644 -26.54 7.08 -0.93
N SER A 645 -27.77 6.66 -1.26
CA SER A 645 -28.65 5.95 -0.33
C SER A 645 -28.06 4.62 0.12
N CYS A 646 -27.44 3.87 -0.80
CA CYS A 646 -26.71 2.64 -0.47
C CYS A 646 -25.55 2.91 0.49
N VAL A 647 -24.74 3.94 0.23
CA VAL A 647 -23.64 4.35 1.12
C VAL A 647 -24.16 4.76 2.49
N VAL A 648 -25.23 5.57 2.55
CA VAL A 648 -25.86 6.02 3.80
C VAL A 648 -26.40 4.83 4.59
N TYR A 649 -27.04 3.86 3.94
CA TYR A 649 -27.51 2.63 4.58
C TYR A 649 -26.33 1.83 5.18
N LEU A 650 -25.25 1.66 4.42
CA LEU A 650 -24.05 0.96 4.90
C LEU A 650 -23.38 1.71 6.06
N VAL A 651 -23.34 3.04 6.03
CA VAL A 651 -22.86 3.88 7.12
C VAL A 651 -23.71 3.70 8.37
N ARG A 652 -25.05 3.79 8.27
CA ARG A 652 -25.96 3.57 9.40
C ARG A 652 -25.79 2.18 10.01
N LYS A 653 -25.61 1.15 9.19
CA LYS A 653 -25.32 -0.21 9.64
C LYS A 653 -23.97 -0.31 10.35
N GLY A 654 -22.95 0.40 9.85
CA GLY A 654 -21.65 0.50 10.48
C GLY A 654 -21.71 1.21 11.85
N ASP A 655 -22.45 2.31 11.94
CA ASP A 655 -22.64 3.05 13.18
C ASP A 655 -23.38 2.22 14.25
N LYS A 656 -24.44 1.50 13.88
CA LYS A 656 -25.11 0.57 14.81
C LYS A 656 -24.16 -0.50 15.35
N ARG A 657 -23.31 -1.09 14.49
CA ARG A 657 -22.28 -2.05 14.92
C ARG A 657 -21.25 -1.43 15.85
N ALA A 658 -20.92 -0.16 15.65
CA ALA A 658 -20.00 0.56 16.53
C ALA A 658 -20.61 0.74 17.93
N GLU A 659 -21.90 1.09 17.98
CA GLU A 659 -22.68 1.24 19.22
C GLU A 659 -22.84 -0.10 19.95
N GLU A 660 -23.20 -1.18 19.24
CA GLU A 660 -23.29 -2.54 19.78
C GLU A 660 -21.96 -3.01 20.38
N LYS A 661 -20.84 -2.77 19.68
CA LYS A 661 -19.50 -3.08 20.20
C LYS A 661 -19.16 -2.28 21.45
N LEU A 662 -19.56 -1.00 21.49
CA LEU A 662 -19.34 -0.15 22.66
C LEU A 662 -20.17 -0.65 23.86
N ALA A 663 -21.43 -1.04 23.61
CA ALA A 663 -22.34 -1.56 24.63
C ALA A 663 -21.94 -2.95 25.17
N LEU A 664 -21.30 -3.79 24.34
CA LEU A 664 -20.73 -5.07 24.77
C LEU A 664 -19.41 -4.92 25.55
N SER A 665 -18.75 -3.76 25.42
CA SER A 665 -17.53 -3.46 26.16
C SER A 665 -17.79 -2.71 27.47
N ALA A 666 -18.89 -1.96 27.56
CA ALA A 666 -19.37 -1.34 28.80
C ALA A 666 -19.96 -2.40 29.75
#